data_AF-A0AAV2B8X4-F1
#
_entry.id   AF-A0AAV2B8X4-F1
#
_cell.length_a   1.000
_cell.length_b   1.000
_cell.length_c   1.000
_cell.angle_alpha   90.00
_cell.angle_beta   90.00
_cell.angle_gamma   90.00
#
_symmetry.space_group_name_H-M   'P 1'
#
loop_
_entity.id
_entity.type
_entity.pdbx_description
1 polymer ?
#
loop_
_entity_poly.entity_id
_entity_poly.type
_entity_poly.pdbx_seq_one_letter_code
_entity_poly.pdbx_strand_id
1 'polypeptide(L)'
;MMNSSITLNVDYCFEKKFNFIHQDDWILPSEHLIFKDSLWKLEALYELKRILNAKKSLLNDKGEQWQEHTCRINKANKVISFIKQKIQPEILTGAWCKFYEILSNYPLIPQGTESFKSLHLCEAPGAFISALNCYLCCYHRSICWVWLANTLNPYYEDLNIKNVICDDRLLFPTLKHWFFGKDNTGDITNPNYVKDLQEFISEKEYFNLVTADGGIDCSDNPAEQEIVVAKLHFAEMLVALQSLAPGASFVLKKFTFFECITICKMYFLSCIFKEVHVFKPFTSKSGNSEVYVVCLDYIGVEKVRAYLEQMNQNYGSLTDKCLFPLKSIPSSFISQLIECSKLFTGFQEKSIQENLKLYSIPFSEYESELRELQNTCAEEFIQRCNIQSHLFIERLFPLKKQIFTSFHDKLNRNIRKLRFQGVGDIFENLSKSQSMFLPDVILDVERRLTTCFPLEKNRQLDIIEWSPVPKETKSRMKSKSYQNWLLVGKKISLLQNSKFCNPIILHLWNRISYNPEINIQNHQPTAFCYWDIDNLLSLLLEGCDAENNCLVSMGKLKLEEPKKDPALAKLKEAFSKCFSYNFLSLENQEANFPEEKKIVYINSTEWINSLHQEIFIKQILIDVLYNVIKVMKPGDSLIICIQTLLTRYTIGIIYIMLSLFEKFQCFLPSDLAPAYCGQMWILSNFQNPECTSRILSYFETVASFKVPEGMEILEIVPIPVLCGGHFYEYLLDLNNQHMHQRLRSLISTEKHRLKISH
;
A
#
# COMPACT_ATOMS: atom_id res chain seq x y z
N MET A 1 -7.55 -9.45 -51.17
CA MET A 1 -8.34 -8.21 -51.11
C MET A 1 -9.22 -8.25 -49.87
N MET A 2 -8.70 -7.80 -48.72
CA MET A 2 -9.52 -7.47 -47.54
C MET A 2 -10.16 -6.11 -47.81
N ASN A 3 -11.34 -6.09 -48.43
CA ASN A 3 -12.15 -4.88 -48.41
C ASN A 3 -12.85 -4.82 -47.03
N SER A 4 -12.59 -3.76 -46.26
CA SER A 4 -13.46 -3.18 -45.22
C SER A 4 -13.55 -3.79 -43.79
N SER A 5 -12.55 -4.52 -43.27
CA SER A 5 -12.65 -5.04 -41.89
C SER A 5 -12.33 -4.04 -40.76
N ILE A 6 -11.69 -2.89 -41.05
CA ILE A 6 -11.31 -1.88 -40.04
C ILE A 6 -12.00 -0.51 -40.29
N THR A 7 -13.11 -0.46 -41.03
CA THR A 7 -13.99 0.73 -41.01
C THR A 7 -15.00 0.59 -39.87
N LEU A 8 -14.51 0.69 -38.64
CA LEU A 8 -15.39 0.85 -37.48
C LEU A 8 -15.81 2.31 -37.40
N ASN A 9 -17.11 2.53 -37.22
CA ASN A 9 -17.60 3.84 -36.78
C ASN A 9 -16.94 4.13 -35.41
N VAL A 10 -16.05 5.12 -35.38
CA VAL A 10 -15.32 5.53 -34.18
C VAL A 10 -16.30 5.92 -33.07
N ASP A 11 -17.43 6.55 -33.42
CA ASP A 11 -18.46 6.95 -32.45
C ASP A 11 -19.00 5.77 -31.64
N TYR A 12 -19.18 4.60 -32.28
CA TYR A 12 -19.65 3.39 -31.60
C TYR A 12 -18.73 2.96 -30.45
N CYS A 13 -17.45 3.34 -30.49
CA CYS A 13 -16.51 3.00 -29.43
C CYS A 13 -16.74 3.80 -28.13
N PHE A 14 -17.36 4.98 -28.23
CA PHE A 14 -17.61 5.93 -27.13
C PHE A 14 -19.05 5.87 -26.60
N GLU A 15 -20.01 5.37 -27.37
CA GLU A 15 -21.44 5.35 -27.00
C GLU A 15 -21.88 4.11 -26.18
N LYS A 16 -20.97 3.48 -25.43
CA LYS A 16 -21.28 2.28 -24.64
C LYS A 16 -21.92 2.64 -23.30
N LYS A 17 -23.19 3.06 -23.34
CA LYS A 17 -23.97 3.51 -22.19
C LYS A 17 -25.36 2.87 -22.13
N PHE A 18 -25.90 2.78 -20.92
CA PHE A 18 -27.28 2.39 -20.63
C PHE A 18 -27.85 3.33 -19.56
N ASN A 19 -29.08 3.81 -19.72
CA ASN A 19 -29.76 4.67 -18.75
C ASN A 19 -30.97 3.93 -18.17
N PHE A 20 -31.06 3.85 -16.85
CA PHE A 20 -32.25 3.34 -16.17
C PHE A 20 -33.32 4.43 -16.15
N ILE A 21 -34.48 4.14 -16.74
CA ILE A 21 -35.63 5.03 -16.75
C ILE A 21 -36.47 4.72 -15.53
N HIS A 22 -36.38 5.58 -14.51
CA HIS A 22 -37.17 5.48 -13.30
C HIS A 22 -38.66 5.31 -13.61
N GLN A 23 -39.31 4.38 -12.92
CA GLN A 23 -40.75 4.13 -13.04
C GLN A 23 -41.41 4.38 -11.67
N ASP A 24 -42.68 4.80 -11.68
CA ASP A 24 -43.40 5.14 -10.44
C ASP A 24 -43.55 3.97 -9.46
N ASP A 25 -43.43 2.72 -9.95
CA ASP A 25 -43.48 1.50 -9.15
C ASP A 25 -42.14 1.15 -8.47
N TRP A 26 -41.05 1.90 -8.74
CA TRP A 26 -39.73 1.69 -8.14
C TRP A 26 -39.66 2.31 -6.74
N ILE A 27 -40.31 1.64 -5.80
CA ILE A 27 -40.39 2.07 -4.41
C ILE A 27 -39.57 1.12 -3.55
N LEU A 28 -38.77 1.68 -2.65
CA LEU A 28 -38.02 0.86 -1.69
C LEU A 28 -39.00 0.01 -0.85
N PRO A 29 -38.79 -1.31 -0.74
CA PRO A 29 -39.56 -2.15 0.17
C PRO A 29 -39.25 -1.77 1.62
N SER A 30 -40.04 -2.23 2.59
CA SER A 30 -39.73 -1.95 4.00
C SER A 30 -38.32 -2.44 4.38
N GLU A 31 -37.61 -1.60 5.11
CA GLU A 31 -36.32 -1.86 5.73
C GLU A 31 -36.31 -3.14 6.58
N HIS A 32 -37.45 -3.56 7.12
CA HIS A 32 -37.58 -4.79 7.92
C HIS A 32 -37.39 -6.08 7.10
N LEU A 33 -37.47 -5.99 5.76
CA LEU A 33 -37.25 -7.12 4.84
C LEU A 33 -35.77 -7.32 4.50
N ILE A 34 -34.89 -6.39 4.89
CA ILE A 34 -33.45 -6.49 4.64
C ILE A 34 -32.88 -7.75 5.29
N PHE A 35 -32.16 -8.57 4.49
CA PHE A 35 -31.52 -9.82 4.93
C PHE A 35 -32.45 -10.81 5.64
N LYS A 36 -33.71 -10.92 5.17
CA LYS A 36 -34.67 -11.94 5.66
C LYS A 36 -34.76 -13.18 4.79
N ASP A 37 -34.67 -13.02 3.48
CA ASP A 37 -34.77 -14.12 2.52
C ASP A 37 -33.38 -14.61 2.08
N SER A 38 -33.32 -15.87 1.63
CA SER A 38 -32.13 -16.46 1.02
C SER A 38 -31.79 -15.81 -0.31
N LEU A 39 -30.52 -15.93 -0.72
CA LEU A 39 -30.10 -15.55 -2.07
C LEU A 39 -30.93 -16.26 -3.13
N TRP A 40 -31.43 -15.49 -4.10
CA TRP A 40 -32.24 -15.98 -5.22
C TRP A 40 -31.51 -15.80 -6.55
N LYS A 41 -31.97 -16.47 -7.59
CA LYS A 41 -31.37 -16.42 -8.93
C LYS A 41 -32.41 -16.04 -9.96
N LEU A 42 -32.01 -15.21 -10.91
CA LEU A 42 -32.80 -14.90 -12.10
C LEU A 42 -32.23 -15.69 -13.28
N GLU A 43 -33.00 -16.64 -13.77
CA GLU A 43 -32.55 -17.58 -14.80
C GLU A 43 -32.04 -16.87 -16.06
N ALA A 44 -32.72 -15.80 -16.48
CA ALA A 44 -32.32 -15.00 -17.64
C ALA A 44 -30.91 -14.38 -17.49
N LEU A 45 -30.53 -13.93 -16.29
CA LEU A 45 -29.20 -13.36 -16.02
C LEU A 45 -28.15 -14.45 -15.83
N TYR A 46 -28.54 -15.58 -15.23
CA TYR A 46 -27.65 -16.74 -15.07
C TYR A 46 -27.32 -17.41 -16.40
N GLU A 47 -28.25 -17.41 -17.36
CA GLU A 47 -27.97 -17.83 -18.73
C GLU A 47 -26.92 -16.92 -19.39
N LEU A 48 -27.05 -15.58 -19.25
CA LEU A 48 -26.03 -14.64 -19.74
C LEU A 48 -24.67 -14.87 -19.07
N LYS A 49 -24.64 -15.17 -17.77
CA LYS A 49 -23.42 -15.55 -17.05
C LYS A 49 -22.77 -16.79 -17.68
N ARG A 50 -23.56 -17.82 -17.97
CA ARG A 50 -23.09 -19.07 -18.61
C ARG A 50 -22.53 -18.81 -20.00
N ILE A 51 -23.25 -18.04 -20.84
CA ILE A 51 -22.81 -17.68 -22.19
C ILE A 51 -21.50 -16.89 -22.13
N LEU A 52 -21.42 -15.85 -21.31
CA LEU A 52 -20.24 -15.00 -21.21
C LEU A 52 -19.03 -15.79 -20.69
N ASN A 53 -19.21 -16.64 -19.68
CA ASN A 53 -18.14 -17.47 -19.16
C ASN A 53 -17.65 -18.51 -20.18
N ALA A 54 -18.54 -19.08 -21.00
CA ALA A 54 -18.16 -19.96 -22.11
C ALA A 54 -17.35 -19.22 -23.19
N LYS A 55 -17.56 -17.92 -23.39
CA LYS A 55 -16.73 -17.10 -24.28
C LYS A 55 -15.39 -16.76 -23.65
N LYS A 56 -15.35 -16.42 -22.36
CA LYS A 56 -14.11 -16.17 -21.63
C LYS A 56 -13.22 -17.41 -21.56
N SER A 57 -13.79 -18.61 -21.45
CA SER A 57 -13.01 -19.86 -21.40
C SER A 57 -12.23 -20.15 -22.69
N LEU A 58 -12.59 -19.53 -23.82
CA LEU A 58 -11.82 -19.60 -25.07
C LEU A 58 -10.42 -18.95 -24.96
N LEU A 59 -10.16 -18.24 -23.86
CA LEU A 59 -8.92 -17.51 -23.61
C LEU A 59 -7.98 -18.23 -22.65
N ASN A 60 -8.45 -19.30 -21.99
CA ASN A 60 -7.73 -19.98 -20.90
C ASN A 60 -6.40 -20.59 -21.34
N ASP A 61 -6.27 -20.96 -22.62
CA ASP A 61 -5.09 -21.63 -23.20
C ASP A 61 -4.03 -20.65 -23.73
N LYS A 62 -4.29 -19.34 -23.72
CA LYS A 62 -3.45 -18.37 -24.47
C LYS A 62 -2.41 -17.62 -23.64
N GLY A 63 -2.53 -17.64 -22.31
CA GLY A 63 -1.53 -17.11 -21.38
C GLY A 63 -1.08 -15.67 -21.67
N GLU A 64 0.23 -15.42 -21.51
CA GLU A 64 0.85 -14.09 -21.63
C GLU A 64 0.79 -13.53 -23.05
N GLN A 65 0.93 -14.36 -24.09
CA GLN A 65 0.89 -13.94 -25.50
C GLN A 65 -0.44 -13.24 -25.83
N TRP A 66 -1.53 -13.70 -25.22
CA TRP A 66 -2.84 -13.06 -25.37
C TRP A 66 -2.91 -11.69 -24.70
N GLN A 67 -2.29 -11.52 -23.53
CA GLN A 67 -2.24 -10.23 -22.86
C GLN A 67 -1.42 -9.22 -23.69
N GLU A 68 -0.25 -9.64 -24.20
CA GLU A 68 0.56 -8.81 -25.10
C GLU A 68 -0.21 -8.41 -26.35
N HIS A 69 -0.89 -9.38 -26.98
CA HIS A 69 -1.72 -9.14 -28.15
C HIS A 69 -2.84 -8.14 -27.87
N THR A 70 -3.66 -8.39 -26.84
CA THR A 70 -4.80 -7.52 -26.50
C THR A 70 -4.38 -6.13 -26.06
N CYS A 71 -3.23 -5.98 -25.41
CA CYS A 71 -2.63 -4.67 -25.13
C CYS A 71 -2.23 -3.95 -26.42
N ARG A 72 -1.57 -4.66 -27.35
CA ARG A 72 -1.11 -4.09 -28.63
C ARG A 72 -2.28 -3.64 -29.52
N ILE A 73 -3.32 -4.46 -29.65
CA ILE A 73 -4.49 -4.17 -30.51
C ILE A 73 -5.54 -3.28 -29.85
N ASN A 74 -5.33 -2.84 -28.61
CA ASN A 74 -6.26 -1.95 -27.94
C ASN A 74 -6.44 -0.65 -28.74
N LYS A 75 -7.67 -0.34 -29.12
CA LYS A 75 -8.01 0.88 -29.89
C LYS A 75 -7.66 2.15 -29.11
N ALA A 76 -7.65 2.10 -27.78
CA ALA A 76 -7.31 3.22 -26.90
C ALA A 76 -5.81 3.37 -26.57
N ASN A 77 -4.92 2.54 -27.16
CA ASN A 77 -3.50 2.46 -26.77
C ASN A 77 -2.77 3.82 -26.85
N LYS A 78 -3.13 4.68 -27.80
CA LYS A 78 -2.49 5.99 -28.01
C LYS A 78 -3.12 7.15 -27.20
N VAL A 79 -4.22 6.93 -26.48
CA VAL A 79 -4.92 8.00 -25.76
C VAL A 79 -3.99 8.67 -24.73
N ILE A 80 -3.30 7.87 -23.91
CA ILE A 80 -2.37 8.39 -22.88
C ILE A 80 -1.24 9.20 -23.50
N SER A 81 -0.66 8.76 -24.63
CA SER A 81 0.45 9.49 -25.27
C SER A 81 -0.01 10.82 -25.85
N PHE A 82 -1.22 10.89 -26.42
CA PHE A 82 -1.83 12.12 -26.91
C PHE A 82 -2.13 13.09 -25.76
N ILE A 83 -2.73 12.61 -24.66
CA ILE A 83 -2.98 13.44 -23.48
C ILE A 83 -1.66 14.02 -22.95
N LYS A 84 -0.61 13.20 -22.85
CA LYS A 84 0.71 13.63 -22.35
C LYS A 84 1.35 14.74 -23.20
N GLN A 85 1.03 14.83 -24.49
CA GLN A 85 1.49 15.92 -25.37
C GLN A 85 0.73 17.22 -25.14
N LYS A 86 -0.51 17.14 -24.63
CA LYS A 86 -1.38 18.31 -24.39
C LYS A 86 -1.28 18.82 -22.96
N ILE A 87 -1.28 17.92 -21.98
CA ILE A 87 -1.29 18.22 -20.55
C ILE A 87 -0.37 17.27 -19.77
N GLN A 88 0.06 17.69 -18.58
CA GLN A 88 0.94 16.91 -17.70
C GLN A 88 0.37 16.77 -16.28
N PRO A 89 -0.67 15.95 -16.09
CA PRO A 89 -1.24 15.69 -14.77
C PRO A 89 -0.21 15.00 -13.85
N GLU A 90 -0.46 15.03 -12.54
CA GLU A 90 0.38 14.38 -11.52
C GLU A 90 0.47 12.88 -11.73
N ILE A 91 -0.68 12.25 -12.00
CA ILE A 91 -0.81 10.83 -12.33
C ILE A 91 -1.63 10.73 -13.60
N LEU A 92 -1.04 10.16 -14.67
CA LEU A 92 -1.73 9.80 -15.90
C LEU A 92 -1.72 8.29 -16.08
N THR A 93 -2.88 7.65 -15.94
CA THR A 93 -3.08 6.21 -16.11
C THR A 93 -4.36 5.94 -16.90
N GLY A 94 -4.65 4.66 -17.19
CA GLY A 94 -5.94 4.28 -17.78
C GLY A 94 -7.12 4.70 -16.89
N ALA A 95 -7.00 4.58 -15.56
CA ALA A 95 -8.04 5.01 -14.62
C ALA A 95 -8.30 6.53 -14.71
N TRP A 96 -7.24 7.34 -14.86
CA TRP A 96 -7.37 8.78 -15.11
C TRP A 96 -8.23 9.05 -16.35
N CYS A 97 -7.97 8.35 -17.46
CA CYS A 97 -8.70 8.55 -18.70
C CYS A 97 -10.17 8.13 -18.59
N LYS A 98 -10.46 7.01 -17.92
CA LYS A 98 -11.82 6.54 -17.67
C LYS A 98 -12.63 7.59 -16.90
N PHE A 99 -12.06 8.13 -15.82
CA PHE A 99 -12.77 9.10 -15.00
C PHE A 99 -12.91 10.47 -15.67
N TYR A 100 -11.89 10.92 -16.40
CA TYR A 100 -11.99 12.15 -17.18
C TYR A 100 -13.07 12.04 -18.28
N GLU A 101 -13.21 10.87 -18.89
CA GLU A 101 -14.29 10.57 -19.85
C GLU A 101 -15.67 10.58 -19.17
N ILE A 102 -15.80 10.03 -17.95
CA ILE A 102 -17.04 10.11 -17.15
C ILE A 102 -17.38 11.57 -16.84
N LEU A 103 -16.42 12.37 -16.34
CA LEU A 103 -16.60 13.80 -16.06
C LEU A 103 -17.03 14.60 -17.30
N SER A 104 -16.61 14.16 -18.49
CA SER A 104 -16.96 14.82 -19.76
C SER A 104 -18.36 14.44 -20.25
N ASN A 105 -18.92 13.31 -19.81
CA ASN A 105 -20.22 12.80 -20.27
C ASN A 105 -21.36 13.04 -19.28
N TYR A 106 -21.06 13.21 -17.98
CA TYR A 106 -22.06 13.33 -16.93
C TYR A 106 -21.83 14.59 -16.08
N PRO A 107 -22.90 15.32 -15.68
CA PRO A 107 -22.79 16.54 -14.90
C PRO A 107 -22.52 16.25 -13.41
N LEU A 108 -21.37 15.65 -13.10
CA LEU A 108 -20.97 15.32 -11.72
C LEU A 108 -20.72 16.54 -10.83
N ILE A 109 -20.51 17.71 -11.46
CA ILE A 109 -20.32 18.99 -10.80
C ILE A 109 -21.50 19.88 -11.20
N PRO A 110 -22.48 20.12 -10.31
CA PRO A 110 -23.62 20.97 -10.61
C PRO A 110 -23.21 22.39 -11.02
N GLN A 111 -23.95 23.01 -11.93
CA GLN A 111 -23.72 24.41 -12.31
C GLN A 111 -23.90 25.34 -11.12
N GLY A 112 -23.06 26.38 -11.03
CA GLY A 112 -23.10 27.35 -9.93
C GLY A 112 -22.48 26.86 -8.62
N THR A 113 -21.82 25.70 -8.61
CA THR A 113 -21.06 25.25 -7.44
C THR A 113 -19.90 26.22 -7.15
N GLU A 114 -19.84 26.74 -5.92
CA GLU A 114 -18.71 27.56 -5.44
C GLU A 114 -17.72 26.76 -4.59
N SER A 115 -18.24 25.85 -3.75
CA SER A 115 -17.46 24.93 -2.91
C SER A 115 -17.79 23.50 -3.29
N PHE A 116 -16.77 22.68 -3.51
CA PHE A 116 -16.93 21.29 -3.91
C PHE A 116 -16.12 20.38 -2.99
N LYS A 117 -16.79 19.40 -2.38
CA LYS A 117 -16.18 18.37 -1.55
C LYS A 117 -16.27 17.02 -2.25
N SER A 118 -15.14 16.33 -2.43
CA SER A 118 -15.13 14.97 -2.98
C SER A 118 -14.49 13.94 -2.06
N LEU A 119 -15.00 12.71 -2.09
CA LEU A 119 -14.44 11.56 -1.39
C LEU A 119 -14.12 10.46 -2.40
N HIS A 120 -12.88 9.96 -2.39
CA HIS A 120 -12.41 8.94 -3.33
C HIS A 120 -12.06 7.65 -2.59
N LEU A 121 -12.86 6.60 -2.76
CA LEU A 121 -12.72 5.31 -2.11
C LEU A 121 -11.89 4.35 -2.96
N CYS A 122 -11.00 3.61 -2.30
CA CYS A 122 -10.08 2.66 -2.94
C CYS A 122 -9.28 3.27 -4.11
N GLU A 123 -8.78 4.49 -3.90
CA GLU A 123 -8.37 5.41 -4.95
C GLU A 123 -6.91 5.27 -5.40
N ALA A 124 -6.08 4.52 -4.67
CA ALA A 124 -4.65 4.42 -5.00
C ALA A 124 -4.44 3.99 -6.46
N PRO A 125 -3.50 4.62 -7.19
CA PRO A 125 -2.50 5.58 -6.71
C PRO A 125 -2.96 7.04 -6.64
N GLY A 126 -4.22 7.37 -6.99
CA GLY A 126 -4.75 8.75 -7.03
C GLY A 126 -5.16 9.23 -8.42
N ALA A 127 -5.55 8.32 -9.31
CA ALA A 127 -5.81 8.65 -10.71
C ALA A 127 -7.09 9.45 -10.94
N PHE A 128 -8.18 9.17 -10.21
CA PHE A 128 -9.42 9.95 -10.31
C PHE A 128 -9.27 11.31 -9.64
N ILE A 129 -8.54 11.39 -8.52
CA ILE A 129 -8.19 12.69 -7.88
C ILE A 129 -7.43 13.58 -8.88
N SER A 130 -6.40 13.02 -9.52
CA SER A 130 -5.61 13.71 -10.55
C SER A 130 -6.47 14.14 -11.76
N ALA A 131 -7.42 13.30 -12.20
CA ALA A 131 -8.35 13.64 -13.28
C ALA A 131 -9.33 14.75 -12.89
N LEU A 132 -9.88 14.70 -11.67
CA LEU A 132 -10.76 15.73 -11.14
C LEU A 132 -10.03 17.07 -11.01
N ASN A 133 -8.80 17.07 -10.50
CA ASN A 133 -7.97 18.27 -10.42
C ASN A 133 -7.82 18.94 -11.79
N CYS A 134 -7.45 18.17 -12.81
CA CYS A 134 -7.31 18.67 -14.17
C CYS A 134 -8.64 19.18 -14.73
N TYR A 135 -9.74 18.46 -14.52
CA TYR A 135 -11.05 18.87 -15.00
C TYR A 135 -11.50 20.19 -14.37
N LEU A 136 -11.35 20.34 -13.05
CA LEU A 136 -11.65 21.58 -12.33
C LEU A 136 -10.77 22.74 -12.80
N CYS A 137 -9.46 22.53 -12.98
CA CYS A 137 -8.55 23.55 -13.50
C CYS A 137 -8.92 24.01 -14.91
N CYS A 138 -9.50 23.12 -15.73
CA CYS A 138 -9.91 23.44 -17.09
C CYS A 138 -11.26 24.17 -17.16
N TYR A 139 -12.25 23.73 -16.38
CA TYR A 139 -13.65 24.13 -16.57
C TYR A 139 -14.26 24.89 -15.39
N HIS A 140 -13.68 24.78 -14.19
CA HIS A 140 -14.27 25.25 -12.94
C HIS A 140 -13.24 25.91 -12.01
N ARG A 141 -12.41 26.81 -12.54
CA ARG A 141 -11.29 27.44 -11.80
C ARG A 141 -11.69 28.21 -10.54
N SER A 142 -12.93 28.66 -10.45
CA SER A 142 -13.44 29.39 -9.29
C SER A 142 -13.87 28.48 -8.14
N ILE A 143 -13.95 27.17 -8.34
CA ILE A 143 -14.40 26.23 -7.32
C ILE A 143 -13.32 26.06 -6.25
N CYS A 144 -13.70 26.29 -4.99
CA CYS A 144 -12.89 25.86 -3.86
C CYS A 144 -13.09 24.36 -3.65
N TRP A 145 -12.08 23.57 -4.03
CA TRP A 145 -12.15 22.12 -3.96
C TRP A 145 -11.43 21.58 -2.72
N VAL A 146 -12.16 20.81 -1.92
CA VAL A 146 -11.62 20.02 -0.80
C VAL A 146 -11.87 18.55 -1.12
N TRP A 147 -10.87 17.72 -0.87
CA TRP A 147 -11.01 16.28 -1.09
C TRP A 147 -10.43 15.46 0.05
N LEU A 148 -11.02 14.28 0.20
CA LEU A 148 -10.55 13.20 1.05
C LEU A 148 -10.47 11.93 0.20
N ALA A 149 -9.57 11.03 0.56
CA ALA A 149 -9.41 9.76 -0.13
C ALA A 149 -9.12 8.63 0.84
N ASN A 150 -9.34 7.41 0.36
CA ASN A 150 -9.02 6.19 1.06
C ASN A 150 -8.35 5.20 0.10
N THR A 151 -7.47 4.40 0.69
CA THR A 151 -6.97 3.16 0.11
C THR A 151 -6.50 2.28 1.27
N LEU A 152 -6.27 1.00 1.00
CA LEU A 152 -5.40 0.16 1.83
C LEU A 152 -4.06 0.87 2.07
N ASN A 153 -3.64 0.97 3.34
CA ASN A 153 -2.50 1.80 3.75
C ASN A 153 -1.16 1.15 3.35
N PRO A 154 -0.40 1.72 2.39
CA PRO A 154 0.90 1.17 1.98
C PRO A 154 1.99 1.29 3.06
N TYR A 155 1.71 1.95 4.17
CA TYR A 155 2.62 2.09 5.30
C TYR A 155 2.24 1.22 6.51
N TYR A 156 1.13 0.47 6.43
CA TYR A 156 0.78 -0.50 7.46
C TYR A 156 1.60 -1.79 7.24
N GLU A 157 2.51 -2.07 8.17
CA GLU A 157 3.57 -3.07 7.99
C GLU A 157 3.05 -4.52 7.95
N ASP A 158 1.87 -4.79 8.52
CA ASP A 158 1.21 -6.11 8.44
C ASP A 158 0.38 -6.30 7.17
N LEU A 159 0.28 -5.29 6.31
CA LEU A 159 -0.47 -5.44 5.08
C LEU A 159 0.34 -6.20 4.03
N ASN A 160 -0.25 -7.23 3.44
CA ASN A 160 0.40 -7.95 2.36
C ASN A 160 0.53 -7.03 1.14
N ILE A 161 1.76 -6.89 0.63
CA ILE A 161 2.10 -6.03 -0.51
C ILE A 161 1.26 -6.32 -1.76
N LYS A 162 0.77 -7.55 -1.95
CA LYS A 162 -0.08 -7.95 -3.09
C LYS A 162 -1.42 -7.22 -3.10
N ASN A 163 -1.92 -6.89 -1.92
CA ASN A 163 -3.22 -6.26 -1.76
C ASN A 163 -3.12 -4.74 -1.89
N VAL A 164 -1.91 -4.17 -1.96
CA VAL A 164 -1.69 -2.74 -1.87
C VAL A 164 -1.06 -2.17 -3.13
N ILE A 165 -1.65 -1.09 -3.62
CA ILE A 165 -1.02 -0.29 -4.66
C ILE A 165 0.08 0.54 -4.02
N CYS A 166 1.32 0.17 -4.34
CA CYS A 166 2.52 0.72 -3.74
C CYS A 166 2.98 2.05 -4.35
N ASP A 167 2.38 2.46 -5.46
CA ASP A 167 2.66 3.74 -6.09
C ASP A 167 2.03 4.87 -5.27
N ASP A 168 2.84 5.50 -4.42
CA ASP A 168 2.44 6.56 -3.51
C ASP A 168 2.88 7.96 -3.97
N ARG A 169 3.10 8.15 -5.28
CA ARG A 169 3.55 9.43 -5.85
C ARG A 169 2.61 10.60 -5.56
N LEU A 170 1.30 10.37 -5.54
CA LEU A 170 0.30 11.35 -5.11
C LEU A 170 -0.01 11.18 -3.63
N LEU A 171 -0.15 9.94 -3.16
CA LEU A 171 -0.53 9.63 -1.79
C LEU A 171 0.42 10.25 -0.76
N PHE A 172 1.72 10.02 -0.87
CA PHE A 172 2.72 10.50 0.09
C PHE A 172 2.72 12.03 0.26
N PRO A 173 2.87 12.86 -0.80
CA PRO A 173 2.90 14.32 -0.64
C PRO A 173 1.54 14.93 -0.23
N THR A 174 0.46 14.16 -0.33
CA THR A 174 -0.90 14.58 0.03
C THR A 174 -1.46 13.83 1.24
N LEU A 175 -0.62 13.13 2.01
CA LEU A 175 -1.00 12.22 3.11
C LEU A 175 -2.11 12.73 4.06
N LYS A 176 -2.14 14.04 4.33
CA LYS A 176 -3.18 14.69 5.15
C LYS A 176 -4.62 14.56 4.60
N HIS A 177 -4.76 14.25 3.32
CA HIS A 177 -6.03 14.02 2.63
C HIS A 177 -6.40 12.53 2.55
N TRP A 178 -5.60 11.65 3.13
CA TRP A 178 -5.85 10.20 3.11
C TRP A 178 -6.30 9.73 4.48
N PHE A 179 -7.46 9.10 4.52
CA PHE A 179 -8.03 8.52 5.73
C PHE A 179 -7.93 6.99 5.69
N PHE A 180 -7.21 6.43 6.66
CA PHE A 180 -6.94 4.99 6.76
C PHE A 180 -7.79 4.30 7.84
N GLY A 181 -8.78 4.98 8.42
CA GLY A 181 -9.51 4.50 9.61
C GLY A 181 -8.68 4.64 10.89
N LYS A 182 -9.31 4.49 12.06
CA LYS A 182 -8.59 4.54 13.34
C LYS A 182 -7.66 3.34 13.55
N ASP A 183 -7.95 2.24 12.88
CA ASP A 183 -7.09 1.06 12.86
C ASP A 183 -5.87 1.23 11.93
N ASN A 184 -5.83 2.32 11.16
CA ASN A 184 -4.77 2.71 10.24
C ASN A 184 -4.47 1.67 9.12
N THR A 185 -5.36 0.70 8.89
CA THR A 185 -5.19 -0.33 7.85
C THR A 185 -5.64 0.15 6.47
N GLY A 186 -6.59 1.08 6.42
CA GLY A 186 -7.25 1.52 5.20
C GLY A 186 -8.30 0.56 4.65
N ASP A 187 -8.61 -0.54 5.34
CA ASP A 187 -9.61 -1.51 4.91
C ASP A 187 -11.03 -0.98 5.13
N ILE A 188 -11.66 -0.50 4.06
CA ILE A 188 -13.04 0.00 4.10
C ILE A 188 -14.07 -1.08 4.42
N THR A 189 -13.70 -2.37 4.29
CA THR A 189 -14.58 -3.48 4.62
C THR A 189 -14.65 -3.74 6.12
N ASN A 190 -13.85 -3.03 6.92
CA ASN A 190 -13.98 -2.98 8.37
C ASN A 190 -15.33 -2.31 8.74
N PRO A 191 -16.21 -2.97 9.52
CA PRO A 191 -17.52 -2.41 9.88
C PRO A 191 -17.43 -1.09 10.66
N ASN A 192 -16.30 -0.81 11.33
CA ASN A 192 -16.10 0.44 12.06
C ASN A 192 -15.64 1.60 11.15
N TYR A 193 -15.20 1.32 9.91
CA TYR A 193 -14.58 2.32 9.05
C TYR A 193 -15.49 3.54 8.81
N VAL A 194 -16.78 3.29 8.56
CA VAL A 194 -17.74 4.37 8.26
C VAL A 194 -17.96 5.26 9.47
N LYS A 195 -18.07 4.66 10.67
CA LYS A 195 -18.17 5.37 11.93
C LYS A 195 -16.92 6.20 12.19
N ASP A 196 -15.74 5.60 12.00
CA ASP A 196 -14.45 6.29 12.13
C ASP A 196 -14.35 7.49 11.18
N LEU A 197 -14.82 7.34 9.93
CA LEU A 197 -14.84 8.42 8.94
C LEU A 197 -15.78 9.56 9.37
N GLN A 198 -16.99 9.25 9.83
CA GLN A 198 -17.96 10.25 10.31
C GLN A 198 -17.44 11.04 11.51
N GLU A 199 -16.75 10.38 12.44
CA GLU A 199 -16.08 11.04 13.56
C GLU A 199 -14.93 11.95 13.08
N PHE A 200 -14.21 11.55 12.04
CA PHE A 200 -13.10 12.33 11.47
C PHE A 200 -13.56 13.60 10.73
N ILE A 201 -14.59 13.51 9.88
CA ILE A 201 -15.10 14.65 9.11
C ILE A 201 -16.12 15.52 9.87
N SER A 202 -16.46 15.15 11.11
CA SER A 202 -17.62 15.63 11.89
C SER A 202 -18.98 15.21 11.29
N GLU A 203 -19.94 14.82 12.14
CA GLU A 203 -21.20 14.15 11.75
C GLU A 203 -22.09 14.91 10.74
N LYS A 204 -21.78 16.18 10.42
CA LYS A 204 -22.56 17.04 9.52
C LYS A 204 -21.82 17.45 8.24
N GLU A 205 -20.60 16.96 8.02
CA GLU A 205 -19.93 17.18 6.75
C GLU A 205 -20.28 16.09 5.73
N TYR A 206 -20.70 16.53 4.55
CA TYR A 206 -21.06 15.68 3.43
C TYR A 206 -20.24 16.03 2.19
N PHE A 207 -20.17 15.08 1.25
CA PHE A 207 -19.48 15.22 -0.03
C PHE A 207 -20.48 15.42 -1.18
N ASN A 208 -20.10 16.25 -2.15
CA ASN A 208 -20.84 16.49 -3.39
C ASN A 208 -20.61 15.38 -4.42
N LEU A 209 -19.49 14.68 -4.30
CA LEU A 209 -19.12 13.56 -5.16
C LEU A 209 -18.42 12.49 -4.34
N VAL A 210 -18.88 11.25 -4.46
CA VAL A 210 -18.12 10.09 -4.02
C VAL A 210 -17.73 9.26 -5.25
N THR A 211 -16.47 8.82 -5.33
CA THR A 211 -16.03 7.84 -6.34
C THR A 211 -15.55 6.58 -5.64
N ALA A 212 -15.73 5.43 -6.29
CA ALA A 212 -15.31 4.12 -5.82
C ALA A 212 -14.74 3.32 -7.00
N ASP A 213 -13.41 3.17 -7.04
CA ASP A 213 -12.68 2.44 -8.10
C ASP A 213 -12.04 1.13 -7.58
N GLY A 214 -12.55 0.62 -6.45
CA GLY A 214 -12.07 -0.59 -5.82
C GLY A 214 -12.09 -1.82 -6.73
N GLY A 215 -11.08 -2.66 -6.55
CA GLY A 215 -10.97 -3.94 -7.22
C GLY A 215 -10.22 -4.94 -6.36
N ILE A 216 -10.56 -6.21 -6.52
CA ILE A 216 -9.83 -7.34 -5.94
C ILE A 216 -9.28 -8.14 -7.11
N ASP A 217 -8.04 -8.60 -7.00
CA ASP A 217 -7.50 -9.54 -7.98
C ASP A 217 -8.35 -10.83 -7.96
N CYS A 218 -8.87 -11.16 -9.13
CA CYS A 218 -9.71 -12.33 -9.36
C CYS A 218 -9.11 -13.24 -10.44
N SER A 219 -7.80 -13.13 -10.69
CA SER A 219 -7.06 -13.93 -11.67
C SER A 219 -7.27 -15.44 -11.50
N ASP A 220 -7.39 -15.90 -10.24
CA ASP A 220 -7.65 -17.32 -9.89
C ASP A 220 -9.08 -17.78 -10.18
N ASN A 221 -10.07 -16.88 -10.11
CA ASN A 221 -11.47 -17.21 -10.42
C ASN A 221 -12.19 -16.06 -11.17
N PRO A 222 -11.85 -15.81 -12.45
CA PRO A 222 -12.44 -14.71 -13.21
C PRO A 222 -13.93 -14.88 -13.50
N ALA A 223 -14.45 -16.11 -13.43
CA ALA A 223 -15.85 -16.46 -13.67
C ALA A 223 -16.77 -15.98 -12.54
N GLU A 224 -16.23 -15.83 -11.33
CA GLU A 224 -16.96 -15.46 -10.10
C GLU A 224 -16.53 -14.07 -9.58
N GLN A 225 -15.93 -13.24 -10.44
CA GLN A 225 -15.45 -11.89 -10.08
C GLN A 225 -16.50 -11.04 -9.35
N GLU A 226 -17.77 -11.15 -9.74
CA GLU A 226 -18.86 -10.39 -9.12
C GLU A 226 -19.06 -10.76 -7.64
N ILE A 227 -18.96 -12.06 -7.30
CA ILE A 227 -19.07 -12.57 -5.93
C ILE A 227 -17.84 -12.20 -5.12
N VAL A 228 -16.64 -12.37 -5.69
CA VAL A 228 -15.36 -12.06 -5.02
C VAL A 228 -15.30 -10.59 -4.58
N VAL A 229 -15.75 -9.66 -5.44
CA VAL A 229 -15.73 -8.22 -5.14
C VAL A 229 -17.00 -7.74 -4.41
N ALA A 230 -18.00 -8.60 -4.18
CA ALA A 230 -19.29 -8.21 -3.64
C ALA A 230 -19.20 -7.51 -2.27
N LYS A 231 -18.31 -7.99 -1.39
CA LYS A 231 -18.07 -7.40 -0.06
C LYS A 231 -17.48 -5.99 -0.19
N LEU A 232 -16.44 -5.82 -1.00
CA LEU A 232 -15.80 -4.51 -1.23
C LEU A 232 -16.80 -3.50 -1.80
N HIS A 233 -17.50 -3.86 -2.88
CA HIS A 233 -18.51 -2.99 -3.47
C HIS A 233 -19.67 -2.66 -2.53
N PHE A 234 -20.00 -3.55 -1.56
CA PHE A 234 -21.02 -3.24 -0.56
C PHE A 234 -20.51 -2.20 0.44
N ALA A 235 -19.26 -2.35 0.89
CA ALA A 235 -18.59 -1.36 1.74
C ALA A 235 -18.52 0.01 1.06
N GLU A 236 -18.06 0.07 -0.20
CA GLU A 236 -17.97 1.33 -0.95
C GLU A 236 -19.33 2.02 -1.09
N MET A 237 -20.38 1.27 -1.43
CA MET A 237 -21.74 1.79 -1.50
C MET A 237 -22.18 2.34 -0.14
N LEU A 238 -21.96 1.60 0.94
CA LEU A 238 -22.41 1.99 2.27
C LEU A 238 -21.69 3.25 2.76
N VAL A 239 -20.35 3.30 2.62
CA VAL A 239 -19.55 4.48 2.94
C VAL A 239 -20.02 5.68 2.11
N ALA A 240 -20.23 5.49 0.80
CA ALA A 240 -20.67 6.56 -0.09
C ALA A 240 -22.03 7.13 0.34
N LEU A 241 -23.05 6.28 0.51
CA LEU A 241 -24.42 6.72 0.80
C LEU A 241 -24.57 7.39 2.18
N GLN A 242 -23.70 7.04 3.14
CA GLN A 242 -23.65 7.69 4.45
C GLN A 242 -22.90 9.02 4.43
N SER A 243 -22.08 9.27 3.41
CA SER A 243 -21.21 10.46 3.32
C SER A 243 -21.68 11.47 2.26
N LEU A 244 -22.63 11.12 1.39
CA LEU A 244 -23.13 11.98 0.32
C LEU A 244 -24.13 13.04 0.80
N ALA A 245 -24.00 14.26 0.26
CA ALA A 245 -24.99 15.32 0.44
C ALA A 245 -26.26 15.04 -0.40
N PRO A 246 -27.44 15.57 -0.03
CA PRO A 246 -28.57 15.61 -0.95
C PRO A 246 -28.18 16.33 -2.26
N GLY A 247 -28.60 15.78 -3.41
CA GLY A 247 -28.22 16.27 -4.75
C GLY A 247 -26.82 15.87 -5.21
N ALA A 248 -26.05 15.12 -4.39
CA ALA A 248 -24.70 14.69 -4.75
C ALA A 248 -24.69 13.53 -5.77
N SER A 249 -23.51 13.30 -6.37
CA SER A 249 -23.28 12.25 -7.35
C SER A 249 -22.42 11.11 -6.79
N PHE A 250 -22.64 9.89 -7.29
CA PHE A 250 -21.86 8.71 -6.94
C PHE A 250 -21.39 7.97 -8.18
N VAL A 251 -20.09 7.68 -8.27
CA VAL A 251 -19.50 6.88 -9.35
C VAL A 251 -18.91 5.60 -8.76
N LEU A 252 -19.43 4.45 -9.18
CA LEU A 252 -19.04 3.14 -8.67
C LEU A 252 -18.60 2.22 -9.79
N LYS A 253 -17.38 1.70 -9.70
CA LYS A 253 -16.92 0.63 -10.58
C LYS A 253 -17.74 -0.65 -10.36
N LYS A 254 -18.05 -1.32 -11.47
CA LYS A 254 -18.75 -2.61 -11.51
C LYS A 254 -18.18 -3.50 -12.59
N PHE A 255 -18.57 -4.77 -12.54
CA PHE A 255 -18.25 -5.75 -13.55
C PHE A 255 -19.53 -6.22 -14.23
N THR A 256 -20.07 -7.36 -13.79
CA THR A 256 -21.36 -7.90 -14.25
C THR A 256 -22.49 -7.58 -13.26
N PHE A 257 -23.72 -7.88 -13.66
CA PHE A 257 -24.94 -7.63 -12.88
C PHE A 257 -25.80 -8.90 -12.72
N PHE A 258 -25.15 -10.07 -12.60
CA PHE A 258 -25.84 -11.36 -12.64
C PHE A 258 -26.27 -11.86 -11.27
N GLU A 259 -25.62 -11.40 -10.20
CA GLU A 259 -25.82 -11.92 -8.85
C GLU A 259 -26.90 -11.14 -8.10
N CYS A 260 -27.65 -11.86 -7.26
CA CYS A 260 -28.70 -11.33 -6.38
C CYS A 260 -28.28 -10.05 -5.65
N ILE A 261 -27.07 -10.07 -5.07
CA ILE A 261 -26.52 -8.96 -4.29
C ILE A 261 -26.37 -7.71 -5.16
N THR A 262 -25.88 -7.86 -6.39
CA THR A 262 -25.71 -6.73 -7.32
C THR A 262 -27.06 -6.23 -7.83
N ILE A 263 -27.99 -7.13 -8.14
CA ILE A 263 -29.35 -6.77 -8.58
C ILE A 263 -30.04 -5.92 -7.50
N CYS A 264 -30.00 -6.36 -6.24
CA CYS A 264 -30.57 -5.60 -5.14
C CYS A 264 -29.90 -4.23 -4.95
N LYS A 265 -28.57 -4.15 -5.10
CA LYS A 265 -27.83 -2.87 -5.05
C LYS A 265 -28.25 -1.93 -6.16
N MET A 266 -28.34 -2.41 -7.40
CA MET A 266 -28.77 -1.59 -8.53
C MET A 266 -30.20 -1.10 -8.35
N TYR A 267 -31.10 -1.96 -7.81
CA TYR A 267 -32.46 -1.54 -7.48
C TYR A 267 -32.46 -0.45 -6.40
N PHE A 268 -31.69 -0.65 -5.33
CA PHE A 268 -31.55 0.34 -4.25
C PHE A 268 -31.08 1.70 -4.78
N LEU A 269 -30.01 1.71 -5.58
CA LEU A 269 -29.47 2.92 -6.19
C LEU A 269 -30.51 3.59 -7.11
N SER A 270 -31.24 2.80 -7.91
CA SER A 270 -32.27 3.32 -8.83
C SER A 270 -33.48 3.93 -8.13
N CYS A 271 -33.72 3.62 -6.86
CA CYS A 271 -34.79 4.22 -6.06
C CYS A 271 -34.37 5.52 -5.35
N ILE A 272 -33.06 5.72 -5.13
CA ILE A 272 -32.53 6.77 -4.24
C ILE A 272 -31.70 7.83 -4.96
N PHE A 273 -31.48 7.65 -6.26
CA PHE A 273 -30.91 8.64 -7.15
C PHE A 273 -31.92 8.92 -8.25
N LYS A 274 -31.95 10.16 -8.72
CA LYS A 274 -32.87 10.56 -9.79
C LYS A 274 -32.51 9.92 -11.13
N GLU A 275 -31.21 9.76 -11.39
CA GLU A 275 -30.70 9.16 -12.62
C GLU A 275 -29.60 8.14 -12.28
N VAL A 276 -29.68 6.97 -12.93
CA VAL A 276 -28.67 5.91 -12.80
C VAL A 276 -28.28 5.43 -14.19
N HIS A 277 -27.00 5.59 -14.49
CA HIS A 277 -26.41 5.22 -15.78
C HIS A 277 -25.39 4.10 -15.58
N VAL A 278 -25.23 3.24 -16.57
CA VAL A 278 -24.11 2.30 -16.68
C VAL A 278 -23.30 2.68 -17.90
N PHE A 279 -22.01 2.89 -17.71
CA PHE A 279 -21.11 3.40 -18.74
C PHE A 279 -19.84 2.55 -18.83
N LYS A 280 -19.43 2.18 -20.05
CA LYS A 280 -18.11 1.59 -20.30
C LYS A 280 -17.24 2.62 -21.04
N PRO A 281 -16.37 3.35 -20.32
CA PRO A 281 -15.44 4.30 -20.94
C PRO A 281 -14.64 3.64 -22.05
N PHE A 282 -14.35 4.37 -23.13
CA PHE A 282 -13.56 3.90 -24.27
C PHE A 282 -12.20 3.34 -23.85
N THR A 283 -11.59 3.96 -22.85
CA THR A 283 -10.27 3.59 -22.34
C THR A 283 -10.27 2.37 -21.39
N SER A 284 -11.44 1.86 -21.01
CA SER A 284 -11.57 0.57 -20.34
C SER A 284 -11.35 -0.58 -21.34
N LYS A 285 -10.60 -1.62 -20.94
CA LYS A 285 -10.27 -2.75 -21.82
C LYS A 285 -11.57 -3.36 -22.37
N SER A 286 -11.71 -3.38 -23.69
CA SER A 286 -12.97 -3.76 -24.36
C SER A 286 -13.42 -5.20 -24.07
N GLY A 287 -12.47 -6.13 -23.87
CA GLY A 287 -12.72 -7.54 -23.58
C GLY A 287 -12.96 -7.86 -22.09
N ASN A 288 -12.85 -6.90 -21.18
CA ASN A 288 -13.16 -7.13 -19.75
C ASN A 288 -14.60 -6.74 -19.42
N SER A 289 -15.06 -7.15 -18.24
CA SER A 289 -16.42 -6.85 -17.76
C SER A 289 -16.51 -5.50 -17.05
N GLU A 290 -15.44 -4.72 -16.95
CA GLU A 290 -15.44 -3.46 -16.19
C GLU A 290 -16.35 -2.41 -16.85
N VAL A 291 -17.22 -1.83 -16.02
CA VAL A 291 -18.14 -0.72 -16.32
C VAL A 291 -18.23 0.18 -15.08
N TYR A 292 -18.83 1.37 -15.22
CA TYR A 292 -19.07 2.30 -14.12
C TYR A 292 -20.56 2.61 -14.02
N VAL A 293 -21.09 2.51 -12.81
CA VAL A 293 -22.43 2.99 -12.47
C VAL A 293 -22.30 4.45 -12.04
N VAL A 294 -22.97 5.34 -12.75
CA VAL A 294 -22.98 6.79 -12.48
C VAL A 294 -24.37 7.16 -11.98
N CYS A 295 -24.46 7.54 -10.71
CA CYS A 295 -25.71 7.93 -10.05
C CYS A 295 -25.71 9.44 -9.80
N LEU A 296 -26.79 10.13 -10.18
CA LEU A 296 -26.93 11.59 -10.08
C LEU A 296 -28.13 11.96 -9.21
N ASP A 297 -28.01 13.10 -8.52
CA ASP A 297 -29.04 13.67 -7.65
C ASP A 297 -29.51 12.71 -6.53
N TYR A 298 -28.63 12.43 -5.56
CA TYR A 298 -28.97 11.63 -4.38
C TYR A 298 -30.12 12.24 -3.56
N ILE A 299 -31.09 11.43 -3.13
CA ILE A 299 -32.24 11.93 -2.34
C ILE A 299 -31.86 12.39 -0.91
N GLY A 300 -30.67 12.03 -0.42
CA GLY A 300 -30.14 12.39 0.90
C GLY A 300 -30.24 11.27 1.93
N VAL A 301 -29.22 11.20 2.82
CA VAL A 301 -29.06 10.14 3.83
C VAL A 301 -30.25 10.01 4.78
N GLU A 302 -30.91 11.12 5.13
CA GLU A 302 -32.05 11.11 6.05
C GLU A 302 -33.21 10.23 5.57
N LYS A 303 -33.44 10.15 4.26
CA LYS A 303 -34.53 9.36 3.69
C LYS A 303 -34.25 7.86 3.68
N VAL A 304 -32.99 7.45 3.82
CA VAL A 304 -32.55 6.05 3.72
C VAL A 304 -31.84 5.55 4.98
N ARG A 305 -31.78 6.38 6.03
CA ARG A 305 -31.04 6.10 7.27
C ARG A 305 -31.37 4.73 7.86
N ALA A 306 -32.66 4.40 7.99
CA ALA A 306 -33.10 3.11 8.52
C ALA A 306 -32.59 1.90 7.70
N TYR A 307 -32.54 2.02 6.37
CA TYR A 307 -31.99 0.99 5.49
C TYR A 307 -30.48 0.84 5.71
N LEU A 308 -29.74 1.94 5.78
CA LEU A 308 -28.29 1.93 5.96
C LEU A 308 -27.89 1.38 7.34
N GLU A 309 -28.68 1.66 8.39
CA GLU A 309 -28.51 1.07 9.72
C GLU A 309 -28.72 -0.45 9.70
N GLN A 310 -29.79 -0.93 9.05
CA GLN A 310 -30.02 -2.38 8.88
C GLN A 310 -28.91 -3.04 8.06
N MET A 311 -28.41 -2.38 7.01
CA MET A 311 -27.28 -2.85 6.21
C MET A 311 -26.00 -2.97 7.04
N ASN A 312 -25.71 -1.97 7.89
CA ASN A 312 -24.56 -1.98 8.78
C ASN A 312 -24.62 -3.11 9.81
N GLN A 313 -25.76 -3.27 10.49
CA GLN A 313 -25.94 -4.30 11.52
C GLN A 313 -25.80 -5.71 10.97
N ASN A 314 -26.20 -5.92 9.71
CA ASN A 314 -26.21 -7.22 9.06
C ASN A 314 -25.10 -7.38 8.01
N TYR A 315 -24.05 -6.54 8.05
CA TYR A 315 -22.96 -6.53 7.08
C TYR A 315 -22.32 -7.93 6.88
N GLY A 316 -22.25 -8.75 7.94
CA GLY A 316 -21.74 -10.13 7.87
C GLY A 316 -22.66 -11.13 7.17
N SER A 317 -23.93 -10.80 6.91
CA SER A 317 -24.92 -11.70 6.30
C SER A 317 -24.92 -11.69 4.76
N LEU A 318 -24.03 -10.91 4.15
CA LEU A 318 -23.93 -10.75 2.69
C LEU A 318 -23.65 -12.05 1.94
N THR A 319 -23.14 -13.09 2.61
CA THR A 319 -22.80 -14.38 1.99
C THR A 319 -24.01 -15.27 1.72
N ASP A 320 -25.08 -15.13 2.51
CA ASP A 320 -26.17 -16.13 2.53
C ASP A 320 -27.57 -15.53 2.36
N LYS A 321 -27.71 -14.21 2.51
CA LYS A 321 -29.01 -13.52 2.50
C LYS A 321 -29.06 -12.38 1.50
N CYS A 322 -30.22 -12.20 0.86
CA CYS A 322 -30.42 -11.11 -0.07
C CYS A 322 -30.78 -9.80 0.64
N LEU A 323 -30.40 -8.67 0.05
CA LEU A 323 -30.82 -7.35 0.56
C LEU A 323 -32.33 -7.17 0.40
N PHE A 324 -32.91 -7.58 -0.72
CA PHE A 324 -34.37 -7.56 -0.93
C PHE A 324 -34.86 -8.88 -1.52
N PRO A 325 -36.03 -9.37 -1.10
CA PRO A 325 -36.62 -10.55 -1.70
C PRO A 325 -37.10 -10.24 -3.13
N LEU A 326 -37.01 -11.21 -4.04
CA LEU A 326 -37.33 -11.00 -5.46
C LEU A 326 -38.74 -10.42 -5.68
N LYS A 327 -39.73 -10.86 -4.89
CA LYS A 327 -41.12 -10.38 -4.93
C LYS A 327 -41.28 -8.88 -4.67
N SER A 328 -40.28 -8.25 -4.04
CA SER A 328 -40.27 -6.83 -3.71
C SER A 328 -39.58 -5.97 -4.78
N ILE A 329 -39.04 -6.58 -5.83
CA ILE A 329 -38.39 -5.88 -6.93
C ILE A 329 -39.35 -5.88 -8.13
N PRO A 330 -39.77 -4.70 -8.62
CA PRO A 330 -40.68 -4.59 -9.75
C PRO A 330 -40.14 -5.26 -11.03
N SER A 331 -41.03 -5.88 -11.79
CA SER A 331 -40.68 -6.50 -13.09
C SER A 331 -40.18 -5.47 -14.10
N SER A 332 -40.65 -4.22 -14.03
CA SER A 332 -40.19 -3.09 -14.83
C SER A 332 -38.69 -2.83 -14.65
N PHE A 333 -38.20 -2.87 -13.41
CA PHE A 333 -36.77 -2.76 -13.09
C PHE A 333 -35.99 -3.98 -13.59
N ILE A 334 -36.50 -5.19 -13.31
CA ILE A 334 -35.84 -6.44 -13.73
C ILE A 334 -35.67 -6.49 -15.26
N SER A 335 -36.68 -6.06 -16.03
CA SER A 335 -36.60 -5.99 -17.49
C SER A 335 -35.47 -5.07 -17.96
N GLN A 336 -35.39 -3.85 -17.42
CA GLN A 336 -34.31 -2.91 -17.77
C GLN A 336 -32.93 -3.44 -17.37
N LEU A 337 -32.81 -4.10 -16.22
CA LEU A 337 -31.54 -4.70 -15.79
C LEU A 337 -31.10 -5.85 -16.70
N ILE A 338 -32.03 -6.67 -17.19
CA ILE A 338 -31.76 -7.73 -18.17
C ILE A 338 -31.30 -7.12 -19.50
N GLU A 339 -31.94 -6.04 -19.96
CA GLU A 339 -31.54 -5.32 -21.18
C GLU A 339 -30.13 -4.73 -21.05
N CYS A 340 -29.85 -4.04 -19.94
CA CYS A 340 -28.51 -3.54 -19.61
C CYS A 340 -27.48 -4.67 -19.63
N SER A 341 -27.77 -5.79 -18.95
CA SER A 341 -26.88 -6.94 -18.88
C SER A 341 -26.62 -7.57 -20.25
N LYS A 342 -27.66 -7.71 -21.09
CA LYS A 342 -27.51 -8.19 -22.48
C LYS A 342 -26.63 -7.26 -23.31
N LEU A 343 -26.82 -5.95 -23.19
CA LEU A 343 -26.06 -4.95 -23.93
C LEU A 343 -24.56 -5.04 -23.65
N PHE A 344 -24.16 -5.01 -22.37
CA PHE A 344 -22.74 -5.06 -22.00
C PHE A 344 -22.10 -6.43 -22.24
N THR A 345 -22.84 -7.53 -22.05
CA THR A 345 -22.40 -8.87 -22.48
C THR A 345 -22.14 -8.89 -23.99
N GLY A 346 -23.06 -8.35 -24.81
CA GLY A 346 -22.88 -8.27 -26.26
C GLY A 346 -21.65 -7.46 -26.69
N PHE A 347 -21.39 -6.32 -26.05
CA PHE A 347 -20.16 -5.55 -26.30
C PHE A 347 -18.89 -6.32 -25.96
N GLN A 348 -18.88 -7.05 -24.85
CA GLN A 348 -17.74 -7.84 -24.43
C GLN A 348 -17.51 -9.03 -25.36
N GLU A 349 -18.56 -9.76 -25.72
CA GLU A 349 -18.48 -10.89 -26.66
C GLU A 349 -17.95 -10.47 -28.03
N LYS A 350 -18.48 -9.38 -28.58
CA LYS A 350 -18.00 -8.82 -29.86
C LYS A 350 -16.51 -8.50 -29.78
N SER A 351 -16.07 -7.88 -28.68
CA SER A 351 -14.66 -7.52 -28.47
C SER A 351 -13.76 -8.77 -28.35
N ILE A 352 -14.19 -9.80 -27.61
CA ILE A 352 -13.45 -11.06 -27.49
C ILE A 352 -13.31 -11.74 -28.86
N GLN A 353 -14.41 -11.79 -29.64
CA GLN A 353 -14.39 -12.40 -30.97
C GLN A 353 -13.52 -11.63 -31.97
N GLU A 354 -13.58 -10.29 -31.97
CA GLU A 354 -12.68 -9.43 -32.76
C GLU A 354 -11.22 -9.71 -32.42
N ASN A 355 -10.89 -9.74 -31.12
CA ASN A 355 -9.52 -9.99 -30.67
C ASN A 355 -9.02 -11.38 -31.06
N LEU A 356 -9.88 -12.41 -30.97
CA LEU A 356 -9.57 -13.79 -31.37
C LEU A 356 -9.31 -13.89 -32.87
N LYS A 357 -10.12 -13.24 -33.70
CA LYS A 357 -9.91 -13.18 -35.15
C LYS A 357 -8.55 -12.56 -35.50
N LEU A 358 -8.24 -11.43 -34.87
CA LEU A 358 -6.95 -10.74 -35.08
C LEU A 358 -5.75 -11.52 -34.53
N TYR A 359 -5.96 -12.38 -33.53
CA TYR A 359 -4.90 -13.23 -32.97
C TYR A 359 -4.45 -14.31 -33.96
N SER A 360 -5.34 -14.77 -34.84
CA SER A 360 -5.04 -15.75 -35.88
C SER A 360 -4.37 -15.16 -37.13
N ILE A 361 -4.25 -13.83 -37.21
CA ILE A 361 -3.69 -13.12 -38.37
C ILE A 361 -2.30 -12.58 -38.01
N PRO A 362 -1.29 -12.71 -38.90
CA PRO A 362 0.01 -12.08 -38.70
C PRO A 362 -0.11 -10.56 -38.51
N PHE A 363 0.52 -10.04 -37.45
CA PHE A 363 0.41 -8.63 -37.06
C PHE A 363 0.81 -7.65 -38.19
N SER A 364 1.80 -8.02 -39.00
CA SER A 364 2.29 -7.21 -40.12
C SER A 364 1.21 -6.90 -41.17
N GLU A 365 0.15 -7.72 -41.24
CA GLU A 365 -0.92 -7.54 -42.24
C GLU A 365 -1.87 -6.38 -41.92
N TYR A 366 -2.03 -6.01 -40.65
CA TYR A 366 -3.00 -4.99 -40.21
C TYR A 366 -2.38 -3.90 -39.33
N GLU A 367 -1.05 -3.91 -39.14
CA GLU A 367 -0.37 -2.97 -38.26
C GLU A 367 -0.59 -1.49 -38.66
N SER A 368 -0.50 -1.18 -39.97
CA SER A 368 -0.66 0.21 -40.44
C SER A 368 -2.08 0.72 -40.19
N GLU A 369 -3.09 -0.07 -40.54
CA GLU A 369 -4.51 0.26 -40.33
C GLU A 369 -4.83 0.42 -38.83
N LEU A 370 -4.31 -0.48 -37.98
CA LEU A 370 -4.47 -0.37 -36.53
C LEU A 370 -3.84 0.92 -35.99
N ARG A 371 -2.65 1.29 -36.46
CA ARG A 371 -1.96 2.52 -36.02
C ARG A 371 -2.75 3.77 -36.40
N GLU A 372 -3.34 3.79 -37.59
CA GLU A 372 -4.20 4.89 -38.06
C GLU A 372 -5.50 4.97 -37.26
N LEU A 373 -6.16 3.83 -37.01
CA LEU A 373 -7.34 3.76 -36.15
C LEU A 373 -7.04 4.25 -34.73
N GLN A 374 -5.92 3.82 -34.14
CA GLN A 374 -5.52 4.26 -32.80
C GLN A 374 -5.23 5.77 -32.73
N ASN A 375 -4.69 6.37 -33.80
CA ASN A 375 -4.51 7.83 -33.87
C ASN A 375 -5.87 8.52 -33.91
N THR A 376 -6.75 8.09 -34.82
CA THR A 376 -8.09 8.65 -34.99
C THR A 376 -8.90 8.57 -33.70
N CYS A 377 -8.90 7.41 -33.03
CA CYS A 377 -9.57 7.25 -31.74
C CYS A 377 -8.96 8.13 -30.64
N ALA A 378 -7.65 8.34 -30.64
CA ALA A 378 -7.01 9.21 -29.66
C ALA A 378 -7.38 10.69 -29.90
N GLU A 379 -7.41 11.14 -31.15
CA GLU A 379 -7.87 12.48 -31.54
C GLU A 379 -9.34 12.70 -31.14
N GLU A 380 -10.20 11.74 -31.46
CA GLU A 380 -11.61 11.78 -31.09
C GLU A 380 -11.80 11.83 -29.56
N PHE A 381 -11.02 11.06 -28.79
CA PHE A 381 -11.04 11.13 -27.33
C PHE A 381 -10.70 12.54 -26.82
N ILE A 382 -9.63 13.15 -27.35
CA ILE A 382 -9.21 14.51 -26.97
C ILE A 382 -10.31 15.53 -27.29
N GLN A 383 -10.95 15.39 -28.46
CA GLN A 383 -12.02 16.28 -28.91
C GLN A 383 -13.28 16.13 -28.03
N ARG A 384 -13.76 14.90 -27.82
CA ARG A 384 -14.96 14.60 -27.01
C ARG A 384 -14.81 15.02 -25.55
N CYS A 385 -13.61 14.83 -24.99
CA CYS A 385 -13.29 15.27 -23.63
C CYS A 385 -12.85 16.74 -23.55
N ASN A 386 -12.76 17.43 -24.70
CA ASN A 386 -12.33 18.83 -24.84
C ASN A 386 -11.00 19.13 -24.11
N ILE A 387 -10.01 18.24 -24.19
CA ILE A 387 -8.72 18.40 -23.49
C ILE A 387 -7.87 19.50 -24.17
N GLN A 388 -7.69 20.63 -23.49
CA GLN A 388 -7.01 21.82 -24.04
C GLN A 388 -5.54 21.94 -23.57
N SER A 389 -4.63 22.28 -24.49
CA SER A 389 -3.17 22.30 -24.23
C SER A 389 -2.61 23.57 -23.61
N HIS A 390 -3.39 24.65 -23.54
CA HIS A 390 -2.89 25.99 -23.15
C HIS A 390 -3.21 26.37 -21.70
N LEU A 391 -3.92 25.50 -20.97
CA LEU A 391 -4.35 25.78 -19.60
C LEU A 391 -3.28 25.27 -18.63
N PHE A 392 -2.75 26.19 -17.82
CA PHE A 392 -1.92 25.82 -16.69
C PHE A 392 -2.77 24.99 -15.71
N ILE A 393 -2.35 23.75 -15.47
CA ILE A 393 -2.94 22.88 -14.45
C ILE A 393 -2.20 23.17 -13.14
N GLU A 394 -2.91 23.76 -12.19
CA GLU A 394 -2.37 23.92 -10.85
C GLU A 394 -2.20 22.54 -10.21
N ARG A 395 -0.99 22.27 -9.72
CA ARG A 395 -0.68 20.97 -9.11
C ARG A 395 -1.14 20.92 -7.67
N LEU A 396 -1.63 19.76 -7.25
CA LEU A 396 -1.99 19.43 -5.86
C LEU A 396 -0.82 19.58 -4.89
N PHE A 397 0.42 19.43 -5.38
CA PHE A 397 1.64 19.62 -4.61
C PHE A 397 2.83 20.03 -5.49
N PRO A 398 3.81 20.78 -4.94
CA PRO A 398 5.05 21.12 -5.65
C PRO A 398 5.89 19.88 -5.98
N LEU A 399 6.49 19.83 -7.17
CA LEU A 399 7.38 18.73 -7.59
C LEU A 399 8.53 18.45 -6.60
N LYS A 400 9.05 19.48 -5.93
CA LYS A 400 10.11 19.35 -4.91
C LYS A 400 9.70 18.51 -3.69
N LYS A 401 8.40 18.31 -3.45
CA LYS A 401 7.87 17.48 -2.35
C LYS A 401 7.76 16.00 -2.72
N GLN A 402 8.02 15.63 -3.97
CA GLN A 402 8.00 14.23 -4.38
C GLN A 402 9.27 13.54 -3.87
N ILE A 403 9.12 12.66 -2.88
CA ILE A 403 10.24 11.93 -2.28
C ILE A 403 10.56 10.69 -3.12
N PHE A 404 11.84 10.33 -3.24
CA PHE A 404 12.23 9.01 -3.72
C PHE A 404 11.63 7.94 -2.82
N THR A 405 11.03 6.90 -3.40
CA THR A 405 10.33 5.87 -2.61
C THR A 405 11.06 4.55 -2.73
N SER A 406 10.93 3.67 -1.72
CA SER A 406 11.41 2.28 -1.80
C SER A 406 10.95 1.51 -3.05
N PHE A 407 9.86 1.95 -3.67
CA PHE A 407 9.31 1.42 -4.92
C PHE A 407 9.95 1.99 -6.19
N HIS A 408 10.59 3.16 -6.11
CA HIS A 408 11.35 3.77 -7.20
C HIS A 408 12.87 3.62 -6.99
N ASP A 409 13.27 2.77 -6.05
CA ASP A 409 14.66 2.41 -5.77
C ASP A 409 15.42 2.05 -7.06
N LYS A 410 16.69 2.46 -7.15
CA LYS A 410 17.56 2.16 -8.29
C LYS A 410 17.68 0.64 -8.54
N LEU A 411 17.61 -0.17 -7.48
CA LEU A 411 17.60 -1.64 -7.56
C LEU A 411 16.41 -2.17 -8.36
N ASN A 412 15.30 -1.43 -8.43
CA ASN A 412 14.11 -1.83 -9.19
C ASN A 412 14.27 -1.71 -10.71
N ARG A 413 15.40 -1.19 -11.22
CA ARG A 413 15.66 -1.16 -12.67
C ARG A 413 15.76 -2.55 -13.28
N ASN A 414 16.33 -3.51 -12.55
CA ASN A 414 16.49 -4.89 -13.02
C ASN A 414 15.17 -5.69 -12.99
N ILE A 415 14.22 -5.28 -12.15
CA ILE A 415 12.87 -5.85 -12.15
C ILE A 415 12.21 -5.72 -13.53
N ARG A 416 12.44 -4.60 -14.24
CA ARG A 416 11.94 -4.41 -15.61
C ARG A 416 12.50 -5.43 -16.61
N LYS A 417 13.67 -6.02 -16.33
CA LYS A 417 14.28 -7.07 -17.16
C LYS A 417 13.52 -8.40 -17.08
N LEU A 418 12.72 -8.62 -16.04
CA LEU A 418 11.85 -9.79 -15.92
C LEU A 418 10.63 -9.77 -16.86
N ARG A 419 10.51 -8.79 -17.78
CA ARG A 419 9.39 -8.62 -18.72
C ARG A 419 8.01 -8.68 -18.02
N PHE A 420 7.76 -7.80 -17.06
CA PHE A 420 6.41 -7.64 -16.46
C PHE A 420 5.97 -6.18 -16.38
N GLN A 421 4.70 -5.94 -16.68
CA GLN A 421 4.04 -4.64 -16.66
C GLN A 421 3.52 -4.31 -15.25
N GLY A 422 4.44 -4.10 -14.30
CA GLY A 422 4.12 -3.54 -12.98
C GLY A 422 4.49 -4.44 -11.81
N VAL A 423 4.65 -3.81 -10.64
CA VAL A 423 5.03 -4.47 -9.37
C VAL A 423 4.01 -5.55 -8.95
N GLY A 424 2.72 -5.36 -9.26
CA GLY A 424 1.64 -6.32 -9.00
C GLY A 424 1.82 -7.66 -9.74
N ASP A 425 1.99 -7.61 -11.06
CA ASP A 425 2.20 -8.80 -11.92
C ASP A 425 3.43 -9.64 -11.49
N ILE A 426 4.47 -8.97 -10.98
CA ILE A 426 5.67 -9.65 -10.46
C ILE A 426 5.33 -10.46 -9.22
N PHE A 427 4.50 -9.90 -8.33
CA PHE A 427 4.01 -10.60 -7.15
C PHE A 427 3.00 -11.71 -7.47
N GLU A 428 2.21 -11.58 -8.53
CA GLU A 428 1.30 -12.64 -9.03
C GLU A 428 2.08 -13.84 -9.58
N ASN A 429 3.14 -13.61 -10.38
CA ASN A 429 4.01 -14.70 -10.83
C ASN A 429 4.89 -15.29 -9.72
N LEU A 430 5.03 -14.60 -8.59
CA LEU A 430 5.65 -15.12 -7.37
C LEU A 430 4.66 -15.98 -6.55
N SER A 431 3.35 -15.86 -6.77
CA SER A 431 2.30 -16.47 -5.94
C SER A 431 1.61 -17.69 -6.52
N LYS A 432 1.69 -17.92 -7.85
CA LYS A 432 1.24 -19.16 -8.51
C LYS A 432 1.94 -20.43 -7.99
N SER A 433 2.78 -20.33 -6.95
CA SER A 433 3.56 -21.39 -6.32
C SER A 433 2.96 -21.96 -5.03
N GLN A 434 1.68 -21.75 -4.71
CA GLN A 434 1.09 -22.33 -3.48
C GLN A 434 1.12 -23.87 -3.43
N SER A 435 1.51 -24.52 -4.53
CA SER A 435 1.73 -25.97 -4.65
C SER A 435 3.20 -26.40 -4.74
N MET A 436 4.18 -25.50 -4.54
CA MET A 436 5.60 -25.84 -4.66
C MET A 436 6.17 -26.43 -3.37
N PHE A 437 6.98 -27.49 -3.50
CA PHE A 437 7.76 -28.04 -2.40
C PHE A 437 8.86 -27.04 -1.97
N LEU A 438 9.31 -27.10 -0.71
CA LEU A 438 10.31 -26.17 -0.18
C LEU A 438 11.59 -26.05 -1.05
N PRO A 439 12.16 -27.12 -1.63
CA PRO A 439 13.30 -27.01 -2.54
C PRO A 439 13.04 -26.12 -3.76
N ASP A 440 11.86 -26.23 -4.38
CA ASP A 440 11.48 -25.42 -5.55
C ASP A 440 11.29 -23.95 -5.16
N VAL A 441 10.71 -23.70 -3.98
CA VAL A 441 10.59 -22.35 -3.43
C VAL A 441 11.96 -21.72 -3.23
N ILE A 442 12.92 -22.45 -2.65
CA ILE A 442 14.28 -21.94 -2.41
C ILE A 442 14.99 -21.62 -3.73
N LEU A 443 14.93 -22.52 -4.72
CA LEU A 443 15.54 -22.30 -6.05
C LEU A 443 14.90 -21.13 -6.79
N ASP A 444 13.57 -20.99 -6.74
CA ASP A 444 12.87 -19.86 -7.35
C ASP A 444 13.25 -18.53 -6.68
N VAL A 445 13.31 -18.51 -5.34
CA VAL A 445 13.72 -17.32 -4.59
C VAL A 445 15.18 -16.95 -4.90
N GLU A 446 16.10 -17.92 -4.93
CA GLU A 446 17.52 -17.70 -5.27
C GLU A 446 17.69 -17.12 -6.68
N ARG A 447 17.00 -17.71 -7.67
CA ARG A 447 17.00 -17.23 -9.06
C ARG A 447 16.54 -15.78 -9.14
N ARG A 448 15.43 -15.45 -8.47
CA ARG A 448 14.83 -14.10 -8.52
C ARG A 448 15.65 -13.08 -7.76
N LEU A 449 16.20 -13.45 -6.60
CA LEU A 449 17.12 -12.63 -5.84
C LEU A 449 18.32 -12.26 -6.72
N THR A 450 18.94 -13.25 -7.37
CA THR A 450 20.11 -13.04 -8.25
C THR A 450 19.78 -12.18 -9.48
N THR A 451 18.59 -12.33 -10.04
CA THR A 451 18.16 -11.59 -11.24
C THR A 451 17.78 -10.15 -10.92
N CYS A 452 17.04 -9.92 -9.84
CA CYS A 452 16.54 -8.60 -9.46
C CYS A 452 17.60 -7.79 -8.70
N PHE A 453 18.37 -8.46 -7.84
CA PHE A 453 19.33 -7.88 -6.91
C PHE A 453 20.70 -8.58 -7.09
N PRO A 454 21.36 -8.41 -8.26
CA PRO A 454 22.67 -8.99 -8.47
C PRO A 454 23.69 -8.43 -7.47
N LEU A 455 24.68 -9.23 -7.08
CA LEU A 455 25.82 -8.72 -6.32
C LEU A 455 26.53 -7.65 -7.13
N GLU A 456 26.60 -6.45 -6.57
CA GLU A 456 27.65 -5.53 -6.97
C GLU A 456 28.98 -6.12 -6.47
N LYS A 457 29.92 -6.39 -7.38
CA LYS A 457 31.20 -7.06 -7.09
C LYS A 457 32.12 -6.30 -6.12
N ASN A 458 31.71 -5.13 -5.66
CA ASN A 458 32.50 -4.25 -4.81
C ASN A 458 31.74 -3.93 -3.52
N ARG A 459 31.61 -4.89 -2.59
CA ARG A 459 31.93 -4.52 -1.21
C ARG A 459 33.45 -4.48 -1.18
N GLN A 460 34.04 -3.35 -1.55
CA GLN A 460 35.33 -3.05 -0.93
C GLN A 460 35.04 -3.09 0.58
N LEU A 461 35.94 -3.69 1.36
CA LEU A 461 35.94 -3.50 2.80
C LEU A 461 36.21 -2.00 3.01
N ASP A 462 35.16 -1.20 2.85
CA ASP A 462 35.26 0.24 2.84
C ASP A 462 35.79 0.64 4.21
N ILE A 463 36.70 1.60 4.20
CA ILE A 463 37.10 2.32 5.41
C ILE A 463 35.79 2.85 6.01
N ILE A 464 35.40 2.33 7.17
CA ILE A 464 34.13 2.70 7.78
C ILE A 464 34.33 4.08 8.40
N GLU A 465 33.73 5.09 7.78
CA GLU A 465 33.82 6.48 8.25
C GLU A 465 32.57 6.89 9.04
N TRP A 466 32.70 7.89 9.90
CA TRP A 466 31.56 8.47 10.59
C TRP A 466 30.65 9.21 9.62
N SER A 467 29.34 8.95 9.71
CA SER A 467 28.33 9.77 9.06
C SER A 467 27.91 10.92 9.97
N PRO A 468 28.05 12.19 9.56
CA PRO A 468 27.52 13.30 10.34
C PRO A 468 25.99 13.24 10.38
N VAL A 469 25.39 13.56 11.53
CA VAL A 469 23.92 13.61 11.62
C VAL A 469 23.38 14.74 10.73
N PRO A 470 22.44 14.47 9.81
CA PRO A 470 21.92 15.48 8.90
C PRO A 470 21.33 16.70 9.64
N LYS A 471 21.63 17.91 9.17
CA LYS A 471 21.11 19.16 9.77
C LYS A 471 19.59 19.19 9.81
N GLU A 472 18.93 18.62 8.81
CA GLU A 472 17.48 18.51 8.74
C GLU A 472 16.90 17.70 9.90
N THR A 473 17.53 16.57 10.25
CA THR A 473 17.14 15.73 11.40
C THR A 473 17.15 16.54 12.68
N LYS A 474 18.25 17.25 12.95
CA LYS A 474 18.35 18.15 14.12
C LYS A 474 17.34 19.29 14.07
N SER A 475 17.08 19.85 12.89
CA SER A 475 16.12 20.96 12.72
C SER A 475 14.67 20.52 12.98
N ARG A 476 14.25 19.33 12.55
CA ARG A 476 12.89 18.82 12.75
C ARG A 476 12.58 18.54 14.22
N MET A 477 13.60 18.25 15.02
CA MET A 477 13.48 18.10 16.46
C MET A 477 13.27 19.42 17.21
N LYS A 478 13.36 20.59 16.56
CA LYS A 478 13.12 21.88 17.23
C LYS A 478 11.66 22.14 17.59
N SER A 479 10.71 21.32 17.14
CA SER A 479 9.27 21.46 17.43
C SER A 479 8.99 21.70 18.92
N LYS A 480 8.05 22.61 19.22
CA LYS A 480 7.68 22.93 20.61
C LYS A 480 6.94 21.78 21.31
N SER A 481 6.34 20.86 20.57
CA SER A 481 5.66 19.66 21.12
C SER A 481 5.74 18.49 20.14
N TYR A 482 5.89 17.28 20.70
CA TYR A 482 5.87 16.00 19.98
C TYR A 482 4.58 15.21 20.23
N GLN A 483 3.64 15.73 21.02
CA GLN A 483 2.43 15.00 21.43
C GLN A 483 1.58 14.50 20.25
N ASN A 484 1.57 15.25 19.14
CA ASN A 484 0.81 14.90 17.93
C ASN A 484 1.54 13.91 17.01
N TRP A 485 2.67 13.34 17.43
CA TRP A 485 3.44 12.37 16.63
C TRP A 485 2.99 10.92 16.85
N LEU A 486 2.21 10.66 17.89
CA LEU A 486 1.71 9.32 18.18
C LEU A 486 0.61 8.94 17.20
N LEU A 487 0.80 7.81 16.51
CA LEU A 487 -0.23 7.16 15.73
C LEU A 487 -0.51 5.79 16.33
N VAL A 488 -1.76 5.57 16.70
CA VAL A 488 -2.28 4.28 17.13
C VAL A 488 -2.99 3.62 15.95
N GLY A 489 -2.91 2.29 15.87
CA GLY A 489 -3.70 1.52 14.92
C GLY A 489 -3.74 0.05 15.30
N LYS A 490 -4.19 -0.80 14.38
CA LYS A 490 -4.31 -2.24 14.60
C LYS A 490 -2.95 -2.86 14.92
N LYS A 491 -2.93 -3.80 15.86
CA LYS A 491 -1.71 -4.53 16.22
C LYS A 491 -1.13 -5.28 15.02
N ILE A 492 0.15 -5.04 14.74
CA ILE A 492 1.00 -5.76 13.79
C ILE A 492 1.35 -7.11 14.43
N SER A 493 0.95 -8.16 13.74
CA SER A 493 1.28 -9.55 14.07
C SER A 493 2.40 -10.08 13.19
N LEU A 494 2.47 -9.58 11.96
CA LEU A 494 3.40 -10.00 10.93
C LEU A 494 3.98 -8.79 10.22
N LEU A 495 5.25 -8.87 9.82
CA LEU A 495 5.91 -7.80 9.06
C LEU A 495 5.99 -8.23 7.60
N GLN A 496 5.01 -7.77 6.82
CA GLN A 496 4.81 -8.13 5.42
C GLN A 496 5.23 -7.03 4.45
N ASN A 497 5.24 -5.78 4.93
CA ASN A 497 5.55 -4.59 4.16
C ASN A 497 6.33 -3.59 5.02
N SER A 498 7.14 -2.76 4.37
CA SER A 498 7.86 -1.68 5.03
C SER A 498 8.19 -0.59 4.03
N LYS A 499 7.98 0.67 4.42
CA LYS A 499 8.44 1.84 3.65
C LYS A 499 9.97 1.97 3.61
N PHE A 500 10.66 1.23 4.47
CA PHE A 500 12.10 1.35 4.73
C PHE A 500 12.90 0.15 4.22
N CYS A 501 12.27 -0.72 3.44
CA CYS A 501 12.92 -1.80 2.73
C CYS A 501 12.25 -1.99 1.37
N ASN A 502 12.99 -2.54 0.42
CA ASN A 502 12.44 -2.97 -0.84
C ASN A 502 11.37 -4.05 -0.59
N PRO A 503 10.14 -3.84 -1.07
CA PRO A 503 9.02 -4.74 -0.82
C PRO A 503 9.25 -6.16 -1.36
N ILE A 504 10.01 -6.30 -2.45
CA ILE A 504 10.26 -7.60 -3.08
C ILE A 504 11.22 -8.43 -2.23
N ILE A 505 12.27 -7.81 -1.69
CA ILE A 505 13.22 -8.52 -0.81
C ILE A 505 12.49 -9.05 0.41
N LEU A 506 11.65 -8.22 1.05
CA LEU A 506 10.85 -8.62 2.20
C LEU A 506 9.83 -9.72 1.86
N HIS A 507 9.19 -9.64 0.68
CA HIS A 507 8.29 -10.68 0.21
C HIS A 507 9.03 -12.02 -0.03
N LEU A 508 10.19 -12.00 -0.67
CA LEU A 508 11.02 -13.19 -0.91
C LEU A 508 11.46 -13.84 0.42
N TRP A 509 11.84 -13.01 1.41
CA TRP A 509 12.13 -13.47 2.77
C TRP A 509 10.93 -14.20 3.39
N ASN A 510 9.75 -13.59 3.32
CA ASN A 510 8.51 -14.14 3.86
C ASN A 510 8.10 -15.47 3.19
N ARG A 511 8.41 -15.68 1.90
CA ARG A 511 8.13 -16.96 1.21
C ARG A 511 8.91 -18.14 1.77
N ILE A 512 10.15 -17.92 2.21
CA ILE A 512 10.96 -18.97 2.83
C ILE A 512 10.62 -19.06 4.31
N SER A 513 10.73 -17.95 5.06
CA SER A 513 10.67 -17.95 6.52
C SER A 513 9.35 -18.44 7.13
N TYR A 514 8.21 -18.32 6.45
CA TYR A 514 6.93 -18.85 6.92
C TYR A 514 6.61 -20.27 6.44
N ASN A 515 7.49 -20.89 5.65
CA ASN A 515 7.27 -22.27 5.26
C ASN A 515 7.40 -23.17 6.51
N PRO A 516 6.40 -24.01 6.81
CA PRO A 516 6.38 -24.84 8.02
C PRO A 516 7.53 -25.85 8.10
N GLU A 517 8.19 -26.17 6.99
CA GLU A 517 9.35 -27.05 6.93
C GLU A 517 10.68 -26.35 7.32
N ILE A 518 10.69 -25.02 7.50
CA ILE A 518 11.87 -24.29 7.98
C ILE A 518 12.09 -24.58 9.46
N ASN A 519 13.22 -25.21 9.77
CA ASN A 519 13.65 -25.38 11.15
C ASN A 519 14.47 -24.17 11.60
N ILE A 520 13.81 -23.29 12.35
CA ILE A 520 14.36 -22.04 12.87
C ILE A 520 15.64 -22.27 13.72
N GLN A 521 15.79 -23.43 14.36
CA GLN A 521 16.98 -23.75 15.17
C GLN A 521 18.27 -23.81 14.34
N ASN A 522 18.18 -24.18 13.06
CA ASN A 522 19.35 -24.28 12.17
C ASN A 522 19.93 -22.91 11.78
N HIS A 523 19.20 -21.84 12.04
CA HIS A 523 19.59 -20.48 11.72
C HIS A 523 19.95 -19.67 12.98
N GLN A 524 20.02 -20.33 14.14
CA GLN A 524 20.42 -19.66 15.37
C GLN A 524 21.87 -19.20 15.29
N PRO A 525 22.20 -18.06 15.90
CA PRO A 525 23.55 -17.56 15.91
C PRO A 525 24.45 -18.48 16.71
N THR A 526 25.66 -18.67 16.20
CA THR A 526 26.72 -19.36 16.93
C THR A 526 27.37 -18.41 17.95
N ALA A 527 28.24 -18.93 18.83
CA ALA A 527 29.04 -18.12 19.75
C ALA A 527 30.11 -17.25 19.05
N PHE A 528 30.07 -17.12 17.72
CA PHE A 528 31.02 -16.34 16.94
C PHE A 528 30.56 -14.89 16.75
N CYS A 529 31.47 -13.93 16.87
CA CYS A 529 31.17 -12.53 16.58
C CYS A 529 31.28 -12.26 15.08
N TYR A 530 30.16 -11.96 14.44
CA TYR A 530 30.10 -11.69 13.01
C TYR A 530 30.33 -10.23 12.64
N TRP A 531 30.47 -9.33 13.62
CA TRP A 531 30.87 -7.94 13.37
C TRP A 531 32.38 -7.79 13.42
N ASP A 532 32.89 -6.87 12.59
CA ASP A 532 34.28 -6.43 12.61
C ASP A 532 34.51 -5.49 13.80
N ILE A 533 34.74 -6.09 14.98
CA ILE A 533 34.95 -5.36 16.23
C ILE A 533 36.28 -4.59 16.20
N ASP A 534 37.28 -5.05 15.46
CA ASP A 534 38.57 -4.38 15.39
C ASP A 534 38.45 -3.02 14.68
N ASN A 535 37.74 -2.98 13.55
CA ASN A 535 37.42 -1.74 12.85
C ASN A 535 36.49 -0.84 13.67
N LEU A 536 35.52 -1.44 14.39
CA LEU A 536 34.67 -0.70 15.34
C LEU A 536 35.49 -0.02 16.43
N LEU A 537 36.45 -0.72 17.05
CA LEU A 537 37.32 -0.17 18.09
C LEU A 537 38.21 0.93 17.51
N SER A 538 38.75 0.76 16.31
CA SER A 538 39.50 1.80 15.60
C SER A 538 38.66 3.07 15.42
N LEU A 539 37.39 2.91 15.01
CA LEU A 539 36.45 4.02 14.81
C LEU A 539 36.00 4.69 16.11
N LEU A 540 35.80 3.92 17.19
CA LEU A 540 35.36 4.44 18.50
C LEU A 540 36.47 5.18 19.25
N LEU A 541 37.71 4.72 19.10
CA LEU A 541 38.84 5.23 19.87
C LEU A 541 39.51 6.43 19.19
N GLU A 542 39.43 6.62 17.87
CA GLU A 542 39.96 7.78 17.12
C GLU A 542 41.33 8.31 17.60
N GLY A 543 42.25 7.43 18.04
CA GLY A 543 43.57 7.81 18.56
C GLY A 543 43.64 8.20 20.05
N CYS A 544 42.59 7.98 20.83
CA CYS A 544 42.59 8.03 22.30
C CYS A 544 42.81 6.62 22.91
N ASP A 545 43.53 6.54 24.03
CA ASP A 545 43.75 5.26 24.71
C ASP A 545 42.45 4.73 25.35
N ALA A 546 42.23 3.41 25.21
CA ALA A 546 41.13 2.68 25.83
C ALA A 546 41.16 2.75 27.38
N GLU A 547 42.26 3.21 27.98
CA GLU A 547 42.41 3.43 29.42
C GLU A 547 41.55 4.59 29.96
N ASN A 548 41.20 5.55 29.11
CA ASN A 548 40.41 6.74 29.48
C ASN A 548 38.89 6.58 29.28
N ASN A 549 38.46 5.48 28.67
CA ASN A 549 37.04 5.19 28.41
C ASN A 549 36.61 3.96 29.18
N CYS A 550 35.37 3.93 29.66
CA CYS A 550 34.77 2.73 30.25
C CYS A 550 33.65 2.16 29.38
N LEU A 551 33.55 0.83 29.34
CA LEU A 551 32.46 0.13 28.67
C LEU A 551 31.35 -0.13 29.67
N VAL A 552 30.14 0.33 29.37
CA VAL A 552 28.96 0.11 30.21
C VAL A 552 27.96 -0.75 29.45
N SER A 553 27.76 -1.99 29.90
CA SER A 553 26.81 -2.91 29.29
C SER A 553 25.47 -2.92 30.02
N MET A 554 24.39 -2.97 29.24
CA MET A 554 23.02 -2.89 29.74
C MET A 554 22.26 -4.18 29.41
N GLY A 555 21.90 -4.94 30.45
CA GLY A 555 21.22 -6.23 30.34
C GLY A 555 19.71 -6.17 30.64
N LYS A 556 18.96 -7.13 30.08
CA LYS A 556 17.52 -7.36 30.34
C LYS A 556 17.29 -8.02 31.72
N LEU A 557 16.08 -7.87 32.27
CA LEU A 557 15.64 -8.45 33.55
C LEU A 557 15.80 -9.99 33.67
N LYS A 558 16.21 -10.43 34.89
CA LYS A 558 16.01 -11.74 35.56
C LYS A 558 16.34 -13.07 34.87
N LEU A 559 16.94 -13.09 33.68
CA LEU A 559 17.52 -14.32 33.11
C LEU A 559 19.04 -14.18 33.12
N GLU A 560 19.71 -15.31 33.39
CA GLU A 560 21.16 -15.50 33.37
C GLU A 560 21.83 -14.66 32.26
N GLU A 561 23.05 -14.15 32.51
CA GLU A 561 23.85 -13.45 31.49
C GLU A 561 23.60 -14.10 30.12
N PRO A 562 23.23 -13.32 29.07
CA PRO A 562 22.92 -13.89 27.78
C PRO A 562 24.07 -14.82 27.41
N LYS A 563 23.77 -16.12 27.22
CA LYS A 563 24.75 -17.14 26.86
C LYS A 563 25.73 -16.54 25.85
N LYS A 564 26.93 -16.17 26.33
CA LYS A 564 28.04 -15.55 25.59
C LYS A 564 27.61 -14.61 24.44
N ASP A 565 27.17 -13.38 24.73
CA ASP A 565 27.14 -12.31 23.70
C ASP A 565 28.58 -12.11 23.16
N PRO A 566 28.88 -12.54 21.93
CA PRO A 566 30.25 -12.60 21.45
C PRO A 566 30.78 -11.23 21.06
N ALA A 567 29.91 -10.27 20.73
CA ALA A 567 30.30 -8.89 20.48
C ALA A 567 30.67 -8.20 21.79
N LEU A 568 29.84 -8.37 22.83
CA LEU A 568 30.15 -7.82 24.15
C LEU A 568 31.41 -8.46 24.75
N ALA A 569 31.62 -9.76 24.58
CA ALA A 569 32.82 -10.44 25.06
C ALA A 569 34.10 -9.84 24.45
N LYS A 570 34.14 -9.69 23.13
CA LYS A 570 35.27 -9.05 22.43
C LYS A 570 35.46 -7.59 22.82
N LEU A 571 34.36 -6.84 23.01
CA LEU A 571 34.45 -5.46 23.48
C LEU A 571 35.07 -5.42 24.88
N LYS A 572 34.65 -6.27 25.81
CA LYS A 572 35.20 -6.33 27.17
C LYS A 572 36.71 -6.63 27.20
N GLU A 573 37.25 -7.35 26.22
CA GLU A 573 38.69 -7.61 26.10
C GLU A 573 39.50 -6.33 25.79
N ALA A 574 38.87 -5.32 25.18
CA ALA A 574 39.53 -4.09 24.74
C ALA A 574 39.52 -2.95 25.79
N PHE A 575 38.68 -3.02 26.83
CA PHE A 575 38.54 -1.97 27.84
C PHE A 575 39.03 -2.42 29.21
N SER A 576 39.84 -1.58 29.87
CA SER A 576 40.35 -1.85 31.22
C SER A 576 39.26 -1.75 32.30
N LYS A 577 38.21 -0.95 32.06
CA LYS A 577 37.07 -0.75 32.97
C LYS A 577 35.75 -1.10 32.28
N CYS A 578 35.12 -2.16 32.78
CA CYS A 578 33.83 -2.64 32.28
C CYS A 578 32.80 -2.71 33.41
N PHE A 579 31.63 -2.12 33.20
CA PHE A 579 30.50 -2.17 34.15
C PHE A 579 29.29 -2.83 33.49
N SER A 580 28.49 -3.53 34.28
CA SER A 580 27.27 -4.20 33.82
C SER A 580 26.12 -3.78 34.71
N TYR A 581 25.04 -3.27 34.11
CA TYR A 581 23.84 -2.85 34.84
C TYR A 581 22.60 -3.57 34.29
N ASN A 582 21.61 -3.72 35.17
CA ASN A 582 20.28 -4.18 34.79
C ASN A 582 19.37 -2.96 34.60
N PHE A 583 18.46 -3.04 33.64
CA PHE A 583 17.40 -2.05 33.45
C PHE A 583 16.64 -1.69 34.75
N LEU A 584 16.27 -2.67 35.58
CA LEU A 584 15.57 -2.41 36.86
C LEU A 584 16.35 -1.51 37.81
N SER A 585 17.68 -1.67 37.85
CA SER A 585 18.53 -0.90 38.76
C SER A 585 18.60 0.58 38.38
N LEU A 586 18.34 0.90 37.12
CA LEU A 586 18.27 2.27 36.62
C LEU A 586 16.90 2.90 36.87
N GLU A 587 15.81 2.15 36.72
CA GLU A 587 14.46 2.63 37.05
C GLU A 587 14.37 3.06 38.52
N ASN A 588 14.95 2.27 39.41
CA ASN A 588 14.96 2.56 40.85
C ASN A 588 16.02 3.59 41.27
N GLN A 589 16.83 4.11 40.34
CA GLN A 589 17.96 5.01 40.63
C GLN A 589 18.98 4.44 41.62
N GLU A 590 19.11 3.11 41.68
CA GLU A 590 20.02 2.40 42.60
C GLU A 590 21.42 2.18 41.99
N ALA A 591 21.57 2.42 40.69
CA ALA A 591 22.81 2.19 39.95
C ALA A 591 23.82 3.35 40.09
N ASN A 592 24.99 3.06 40.65
CA ASN A 592 26.12 4.01 40.68
C ASN A 592 26.83 4.03 39.33
N PHE A 593 26.46 4.96 38.45
CA PHE A 593 27.01 5.09 37.09
C PHE A 593 28.40 5.76 37.09
N PRO A 594 29.36 5.30 36.27
CA PRO A 594 30.71 5.85 36.25
C PRO A 594 30.73 7.30 35.76
N GLU A 595 31.66 8.09 36.32
CA GLU A 595 31.81 9.50 35.95
C GLU A 595 32.60 9.74 34.66
N GLU A 596 33.47 8.78 34.31
CA GLU A 596 34.35 8.77 33.14
C GLU A 596 33.56 8.75 31.83
N LYS A 597 34.23 9.10 30.72
CA LYS A 597 33.64 8.98 29.38
C LYS A 597 33.28 7.53 29.12
N LYS A 598 32.04 7.28 28.72
CA LYS A 598 31.49 5.94 28.62
C LYS A 598 30.99 5.59 27.23
N ILE A 599 31.14 4.32 26.90
CA ILE A 599 30.52 3.67 25.74
C ILE A 599 29.44 2.77 26.29
N VAL A 600 28.19 3.17 26.11
CA VAL A 600 27.03 2.40 26.57
C VAL A 600 26.69 1.38 25.50
N TYR A 601 26.72 0.09 25.85
CA TYR A 601 26.37 -1.02 24.98
C TYR A 601 25.02 -1.60 25.39
N ILE A 602 24.06 -1.56 24.46
CA ILE A 602 22.73 -2.11 24.61
C ILE A 602 22.55 -3.20 23.57
N ASN A 603 22.34 -4.43 24.02
CA ASN A 603 21.90 -5.49 23.14
C ASN A 603 20.39 -5.71 23.29
N SER A 604 19.62 -5.20 22.33
CA SER A 604 18.16 -5.40 22.27
C SER A 604 17.76 -6.69 21.53
N THR A 605 18.74 -7.41 20.98
CA THR A 605 18.50 -8.67 20.29
C THR A 605 18.39 -9.80 21.31
N GLU A 606 17.17 -10.27 21.53
CA GLU A 606 16.95 -11.65 21.87
C GLU A 606 17.21 -12.39 20.57
N TRP A 607 18.27 -13.16 20.53
CA TRP A 607 18.69 -13.93 19.35
C TRP A 607 17.71 -15.07 19.02
N ILE A 608 16.42 -14.74 18.98
CA ILE A 608 15.27 -15.62 18.97
C ILE A 608 14.45 -15.25 17.72
N ASN A 609 14.60 -16.13 16.73
CA ASN A 609 13.55 -16.71 15.88
C ASN A 609 12.67 -15.88 14.92
N SER A 610 12.78 -14.57 14.72
CA SER A 610 12.14 -13.98 13.50
C SER A 610 12.53 -12.53 13.22
N LEU A 611 12.32 -12.08 11.97
CA LEU A 611 12.28 -10.67 11.57
C LEU A 611 11.30 -9.82 12.42
N HIS A 612 10.38 -10.45 13.14
CA HIS A 612 9.34 -9.79 13.95
C HIS A 612 9.78 -9.49 15.37
N GLN A 613 11.04 -9.73 15.73
CA GLN A 613 11.53 -9.42 17.06
C GLN A 613 11.30 -7.95 17.41
N GLU A 614 11.40 -7.03 16.43
CA GLU A 614 11.09 -5.61 16.59
C GLU A 614 9.65 -5.34 17.07
N ILE A 615 8.67 -6.19 16.72
CA ILE A 615 7.28 -6.06 17.19
C ILE A 615 7.21 -6.21 18.71
N PHE A 616 8.01 -7.10 19.28
CA PHE A 616 7.98 -7.44 20.71
C PHE A 616 8.90 -6.55 21.56
N ILE A 617 10.06 -6.15 21.04
CA ILE A 617 11.06 -5.41 21.83
C ILE A 617 10.85 -3.90 21.84
N LYS A 618 10.02 -3.36 20.95
CA LYS A 618 9.93 -1.91 20.73
C LYS A 618 9.54 -1.09 21.97
N GLN A 619 8.65 -1.62 22.82
CA GLN A 619 8.27 -0.95 24.09
C GLN A 619 9.46 -0.94 25.05
N ILE A 620 10.08 -2.10 25.24
CA ILE A 620 11.26 -2.26 26.10
C ILE A 620 12.41 -1.34 25.64
N LEU A 621 12.60 -1.20 24.33
CA LEU A 621 13.66 -0.35 23.78
C LEU A 621 13.47 1.13 24.14
N ILE A 622 12.25 1.66 24.13
CA ILE A 622 11.99 3.05 24.58
C ILE A 622 12.32 3.20 26.06
N ASP A 623 11.85 2.28 26.91
CA ASP A 623 12.07 2.39 28.35
C ASP A 623 13.58 2.36 28.68
N VAL A 624 14.32 1.44 28.04
CA VAL A 624 15.77 1.34 28.20
C VAL A 624 16.44 2.64 27.75
N LEU A 625 16.09 3.18 26.58
CA LEU A 625 16.71 4.39 26.06
C LEU A 625 16.34 5.63 26.88
N TYR A 626 15.12 5.73 27.39
CA TYR A 626 14.70 6.77 28.32
C TYR A 626 15.61 6.83 29.56
N ASN A 627 15.89 5.68 30.17
CA ASN A 627 16.76 5.60 31.34
C ASN A 627 18.24 5.84 30.99
N VAL A 628 18.70 5.35 29.83
CA VAL A 628 20.07 5.57 29.35
C VAL A 628 20.34 7.05 29.09
N ILE A 629 19.43 7.76 28.41
CA ILE A 629 19.60 9.20 28.11
C ILE A 629 19.77 10.02 29.41
N LYS A 630 19.08 9.66 30.49
CA LYS A 630 19.18 10.36 31.79
C LYS A 630 20.58 10.30 32.42
N VAL A 631 21.35 9.25 32.14
CA VAL A 631 22.67 9.01 32.76
C VAL A 631 23.85 9.33 31.84
N MET A 632 23.59 9.59 30.55
CA MET A 632 24.62 9.97 29.58
C MET A 632 25.11 11.41 29.80
N LYS A 633 26.41 11.62 29.63
CA LYS A 633 27.10 12.90 29.70
C LYS A 633 27.58 13.34 28.32
N PRO A 634 27.77 14.65 28.07
CA PRO A 634 28.35 15.11 26.81
C PRO A 634 29.67 14.41 26.50
N GLY A 635 29.84 13.94 25.26
CA GLY A 635 31.00 13.13 24.86
C GLY A 635 30.77 11.62 24.85
N ASP A 636 29.78 11.11 25.58
CA ASP A 636 29.50 9.67 25.64
C ASP A 636 29.05 9.09 24.28
N SER A 637 29.28 7.80 24.09
CA SER A 637 28.85 7.04 22.91
C SER A 637 27.86 5.96 23.27
N LEU A 638 27.01 5.58 22.32
CA LEU A 638 25.97 4.58 22.48
C LEU A 638 26.03 3.57 21.33
N ILE A 639 26.11 2.28 21.67
CA ILE A 639 26.02 1.15 20.76
C ILE A 639 24.70 0.44 21.02
N ILE A 640 23.90 0.26 19.97
CA ILE A 640 22.61 -0.44 20.03
C ILE A 640 22.62 -1.57 19.00
N CYS A 641 22.58 -2.80 19.47
CA CYS A 641 22.35 -3.95 18.61
C CYS A 641 20.84 -4.13 18.41
N ILE A 642 20.38 -4.08 17.16
CA ILE A 642 18.98 -4.19 16.77
C ILE A 642 18.89 -5.20 15.63
N GLN A 643 17.88 -6.06 15.63
CA GLN A 643 17.79 -7.09 14.59
C GLN A 643 17.35 -6.56 13.22
N THR A 644 16.36 -5.67 13.19
CA THR A 644 15.82 -5.02 11.98
C THR A 644 15.38 -3.60 12.28
N LEU A 645 15.34 -2.77 11.24
CA LEU A 645 14.70 -1.46 11.27
C LEU A 645 13.68 -1.40 10.14
N LEU A 646 12.55 -2.11 10.28
CA LEU A 646 11.54 -2.17 9.22
C LEU A 646 10.21 -1.57 9.65
N THR A 647 9.93 -1.46 10.95
CA THR A 647 8.77 -0.74 11.46
C THR A 647 9.05 0.76 11.60
N ARG A 648 8.03 1.57 11.30
CA ARG A 648 8.10 3.03 11.50
C ARG A 648 8.32 3.39 12.98
N TYR A 649 7.89 2.55 13.91
CA TYR A 649 8.12 2.72 15.34
C TYR A 649 9.61 2.66 15.70
N THR A 650 10.29 1.53 15.39
CA THR A 650 11.71 1.33 15.77
C THR A 650 12.61 2.33 15.05
N ILE A 651 12.28 2.68 13.80
CA ILE A 651 12.99 3.74 13.07
C ILE A 651 12.76 5.10 13.71
N GLY A 652 11.54 5.38 14.18
CA GLY A 652 11.24 6.57 14.97
C GLY A 652 12.14 6.71 16.19
N ILE A 653 12.41 5.61 16.88
CA ILE A 653 13.33 5.60 18.03
C ILE A 653 14.73 6.02 17.58
N ILE A 654 15.29 5.33 16.57
CA ILE A 654 16.63 5.64 16.06
C ILE A 654 16.73 7.08 15.54
N TYR A 655 15.70 7.56 14.85
CA TYR A 655 15.62 8.94 14.36
C TYR A 655 15.70 9.96 15.50
N ILE A 656 14.96 9.75 16.58
CA ILE A 656 15.01 10.61 17.77
C ILE A 656 16.39 10.51 18.42
N MET A 657 16.95 9.31 18.56
CA MET A 657 18.28 9.12 19.14
C MET A 657 19.35 9.87 18.36
N LEU A 658 19.37 9.79 17.03
CA LEU A 658 20.34 10.49 16.18
C LEU A 658 20.42 11.99 16.46
N SER A 659 19.29 12.62 16.81
CA SER A 659 19.25 14.05 17.08
C SER A 659 20.06 14.49 18.31
N LEU A 660 20.35 13.55 19.21
CA LEU A 660 21.09 13.77 20.45
C LEU A 660 22.61 13.65 20.30
N PHE A 661 23.09 13.17 19.15
CA PHE A 661 24.51 12.87 18.91
C PHE A 661 25.09 13.73 17.79
N GLU A 662 26.42 13.76 17.70
CA GLU A 662 27.11 14.46 16.62
C GLU A 662 27.11 13.66 15.32
N LYS A 663 27.49 12.39 15.43
CA LYS A 663 27.79 11.50 14.31
C LYS A 663 27.33 10.07 14.62
N PHE A 664 27.10 9.29 13.57
CA PHE A 664 26.60 7.93 13.68
C PHE A 664 27.21 7.02 12.62
N GLN A 665 27.11 5.71 12.83
CA GLN A 665 27.41 4.70 11.83
C GLN A 665 26.67 3.40 12.14
N CYS A 666 26.35 2.61 11.10
CA CYS A 666 25.81 1.27 11.25
C CYS A 666 26.77 0.22 10.71
N PHE A 667 27.03 -0.81 11.51
CA PHE A 667 27.84 -1.98 11.15
C PHE A 667 26.91 -3.16 10.86
N LEU A 668 26.91 -3.58 9.60
CA LEU A 668 26.29 -4.84 9.19
C LEU A 668 27.22 -6.01 9.54
N PRO A 669 26.68 -7.19 9.81
CA PRO A 669 27.50 -8.36 10.10
C PRO A 669 28.21 -8.85 8.82
N SER A 670 29.21 -9.71 8.95
CA SER A 670 29.95 -10.29 7.84
C SER A 670 29.08 -11.18 6.96
N ASP A 671 29.48 -11.40 5.70
CA ASP A 671 28.68 -12.18 4.74
C ASP A 671 28.47 -13.66 5.16
N LEU A 672 29.26 -14.15 6.12
CA LEU A 672 29.12 -15.49 6.73
C LEU A 672 28.12 -15.53 7.88
N ALA A 673 27.52 -14.39 8.24
CA ALA A 673 26.59 -14.30 9.35
C ALA A 673 25.31 -15.10 9.09
N PRO A 674 24.75 -15.77 10.11
CA PRO A 674 23.45 -16.41 10.03
C PRO A 674 22.35 -15.42 9.68
N ALA A 675 21.28 -15.92 9.07
CA ALA A 675 20.14 -15.13 8.59
C ALA A 675 19.46 -14.29 9.68
N TYR A 676 19.63 -14.64 10.96
CA TYR A 676 19.04 -13.92 12.09
C TYR A 676 19.98 -12.94 12.80
N CYS A 677 21.22 -12.79 12.31
CA CYS A 677 22.15 -11.80 12.82
C CYS A 677 21.65 -10.37 12.53
N GLY A 678 21.63 -9.53 13.57
CA GLY A 678 21.15 -8.16 13.51
C GLY A 678 22.17 -7.18 12.92
N GLN A 679 21.93 -5.90 13.17
CA GLN A 679 22.80 -4.78 12.84
C GLN A 679 23.22 -4.02 14.11
N MET A 680 24.39 -3.39 14.07
CA MET A 680 24.95 -2.65 15.20
C MET A 680 25.00 -1.16 14.88
N TRP A 681 24.19 -0.37 15.57
CA TRP A 681 24.14 1.08 15.42
C TRP A 681 25.02 1.75 16.46
N ILE A 682 25.91 2.65 16.01
CA ILE A 682 26.77 3.43 16.89
C ILE A 682 26.46 4.90 16.73
N LEU A 683 26.23 5.55 17.86
CA LEU A 683 25.97 6.97 18.00
C LEU A 683 27.09 7.55 18.86
N SER A 684 27.83 8.52 18.34
CA SER A 684 29.03 9.03 18.99
C SER A 684 28.92 10.50 19.32
N ASN A 685 29.57 10.87 20.43
CA ASN A 685 29.61 12.21 20.98
C ASN A 685 28.21 12.76 21.30
N PHE A 686 27.58 12.25 22.36
CA PHE A 686 26.33 12.78 22.90
C PHE A 686 26.47 14.29 23.17
N GLN A 687 25.50 15.08 22.71
CA GLN A 687 25.56 16.54 22.73
C GLN A 687 24.70 17.17 23.83
N ASN A 688 23.78 16.39 24.41
CA ASN A 688 22.73 16.89 25.31
C ASN A 688 22.08 18.22 24.86
N PRO A 689 21.50 18.29 23.65
CA PRO A 689 20.87 19.51 23.16
C PRO A 689 19.63 19.91 23.98
N GLU A 690 19.13 21.14 23.80
CA GLU A 690 17.92 21.64 24.48
C GLU A 690 16.66 20.76 24.26
N CYS A 691 16.63 19.93 23.21
CA CYS A 691 15.52 19.01 22.98
C CYS A 691 15.57 17.74 23.85
N THR A 692 16.67 17.44 24.55
CA THR A 692 16.79 16.22 25.37
C THR A 692 15.68 16.12 26.42
N SER A 693 15.40 17.19 27.16
CA SER A 693 14.35 17.20 28.19
C SER A 693 12.95 16.96 27.62
N ARG A 694 12.67 17.52 26.43
CA ARG A 694 11.42 17.29 25.68
C ARG A 694 11.31 15.86 25.18
N ILE A 695 12.41 15.29 24.69
CA ILE A 695 12.47 13.89 24.24
C ILE A 695 12.21 12.93 25.42
N LEU A 696 12.83 13.18 26.58
CA LEU A 696 12.58 12.40 27.78
C LEU A 696 11.10 12.44 28.19
N SER A 697 10.51 13.64 28.27
CA SER A 697 9.08 13.79 28.56
C SER A 697 8.18 13.10 27.52
N TYR A 698 8.59 13.11 26.25
CA TYR A 698 7.86 12.42 25.19
C TYR A 698 7.96 10.89 25.31
N PHE A 699 9.15 10.33 25.54
CA PHE A 699 9.33 8.91 25.79
C PHE A 699 8.52 8.41 27.00
N GLU A 700 8.47 9.20 28.07
CA GLU A 700 7.62 8.91 29.22
C GLU A 700 6.12 8.93 28.86
N THR A 701 5.70 9.86 28.00
CA THR A 701 4.33 9.88 27.45
C THR A 701 4.05 8.64 26.61
N VAL A 702 5.00 8.21 25.77
CA VAL A 702 4.85 7.01 24.93
C VAL A 702 4.75 5.75 25.80
N ALA A 703 5.62 5.61 26.79
CA ALA A 703 5.66 4.46 27.71
C ALA A 703 4.40 4.35 28.57
N SER A 704 3.82 5.49 28.98
CA SER A 704 2.60 5.53 29.81
C SER A 704 1.29 5.55 29.03
N PHE A 705 1.34 5.57 27.68
CA PHE A 705 0.16 5.71 26.84
C PHE A 705 -0.76 4.48 26.94
N LYS A 706 -2.03 4.69 27.32
CA LYS A 706 -3.04 3.63 27.38
C LYS A 706 -3.60 3.34 25.99
N VAL A 707 -3.21 2.21 25.42
CA VAL A 707 -3.68 1.77 24.11
C VAL A 707 -4.98 0.97 24.24
N PRO A 708 -5.99 1.18 23.37
CA PRO A 708 -7.18 0.34 23.29
C PRO A 708 -6.86 -1.14 23.02
N GLU A 709 -7.78 -2.03 23.39
CA GLU A 709 -7.64 -3.47 23.11
C GLU A 709 -7.53 -3.75 21.60
N GLY A 710 -6.62 -4.64 21.21
CA GLY A 710 -6.37 -4.99 19.81
C GLY A 710 -5.60 -3.95 18.98
N MET A 711 -5.28 -2.79 19.57
CA MET A 711 -4.47 -1.74 18.96
C MET A 711 -3.05 -1.70 19.55
N GLU A 712 -2.16 -0.96 18.88
CA GLU A 712 -0.82 -0.63 19.37
C GLU A 712 -0.36 0.74 18.85
N ILE A 713 0.69 1.28 19.45
CA ILE A 713 1.38 2.44 18.89
C ILE A 713 2.17 1.97 17.68
N LEU A 714 1.78 2.45 16.51
CA LEU A 714 2.42 2.16 15.23
C LEU A 714 3.54 3.14 14.96
N GLU A 715 3.37 4.41 15.36
CA GLU A 715 4.27 5.50 15.01
C GLU A 715 4.55 6.39 16.22
N ILE A 716 5.81 6.80 16.36
CA ILE A 716 6.23 7.84 17.33
C ILE A 716 6.91 9.03 16.65
N VAL A 717 7.16 8.94 15.34
CA VAL A 717 7.65 10.03 14.49
C VAL A 717 6.92 9.92 13.16
N PRO A 718 6.25 10.97 12.67
CA PRO A 718 5.48 10.91 11.44
C PRO A 718 6.25 10.36 10.25
N ILE A 719 5.67 9.45 9.47
CA ILE A 719 6.27 8.96 8.21
C ILE A 719 6.79 10.09 7.32
N PRO A 720 6.08 11.22 7.11
CA PRO A 720 6.62 12.35 6.35
C PRO A 720 7.93 12.94 6.91
N VAL A 721 8.11 12.87 8.23
CA VAL A 721 9.34 13.28 8.93
C VAL A 721 10.43 12.23 8.80
N LEU A 722 10.10 10.94 8.84
CA LEU A 722 11.07 9.86 8.68
C LEU A 722 11.60 9.75 7.25
N CYS A 723 10.72 9.89 6.27
CA CYS A 723 11.07 9.72 4.85
C CYS A 723 11.66 10.99 4.21
N GLY A 724 11.72 12.11 4.91
CA GLY A 724 12.28 13.35 4.36
C GLY A 724 13.80 13.42 4.49
N GLY A 725 14.53 13.37 3.38
CA GLY A 725 15.96 13.73 3.30
C GLY A 725 16.93 12.55 3.37
N HIS A 726 18.22 12.86 3.50
CA HIS A 726 19.32 11.90 3.31
C HIS A 726 19.32 10.71 4.28
N PHE A 727 18.78 10.87 5.49
CA PHE A 727 18.71 9.75 6.44
C PHE A 727 17.83 8.61 5.93
N TYR A 728 16.72 8.93 5.25
CA TYR A 728 15.84 7.91 4.68
C TYR A 728 16.53 7.13 3.56
N GLU A 729 17.25 7.82 2.67
CA GLU A 729 18.02 7.19 1.58
C GLU A 729 19.09 6.24 2.14
N TYR A 730 19.87 6.71 3.12
CA TYR A 730 20.87 5.90 3.82
C TYR A 730 20.24 4.66 4.46
N LEU A 731 19.12 4.83 5.18
CA LEU A 731 18.45 3.74 5.88
C LEU A 731 17.86 2.71 4.91
N LEU A 732 17.26 3.17 3.81
CA LEU A 732 16.68 2.30 2.79
C LEU A 732 17.77 1.44 2.15
N ASP A 733 18.89 2.04 1.75
CA ASP A 733 20.04 1.32 1.17
C ASP A 733 20.61 0.30 2.16
N LEU A 734 20.82 0.71 3.42
CA LEU A 734 21.31 -0.15 4.49
C LEU A 734 20.40 -1.36 4.74
N ASN A 735 19.09 -1.11 4.90
CA ASN A 735 18.11 -2.17 5.14
C ASN A 735 18.01 -3.14 3.95
N ASN A 736 18.04 -2.61 2.72
CA ASN A 736 18.06 -3.44 1.52
C ASN A 736 19.28 -4.37 1.50
N GLN A 737 20.46 -3.84 1.79
CA GLN A 737 21.69 -4.63 1.86
C GLN A 737 21.62 -5.69 2.96
N HIS A 738 21.17 -5.33 4.16
CA HIS A 738 21.05 -6.26 5.28
C HIS A 738 20.05 -7.38 4.98
N MET A 739 18.86 -7.04 4.48
CA MET A 739 17.84 -8.03 4.14
C MET A 739 18.29 -8.94 3.00
N HIS A 740 19.00 -8.41 2.02
CA HIS A 740 19.56 -9.20 0.93
C HIS A 740 20.62 -10.20 1.42
N GLN A 741 21.53 -9.77 2.29
CA GLN A 741 22.54 -10.63 2.92
C GLN A 741 21.88 -11.74 3.76
N ARG A 742 20.91 -11.37 4.60
CA ARG A 742 20.17 -12.32 5.44
C ARG A 742 19.43 -13.36 4.62
N LEU A 743 18.75 -12.94 3.55
CA LEU A 743 18.03 -13.84 2.67
C LEU A 743 18.96 -14.85 1.99
N ARG A 744 20.17 -14.45 1.58
CA ARG A 744 21.16 -15.39 1.05
C ARG A 744 21.66 -16.39 2.07
N SER A 745 21.94 -15.93 3.29
CA SER A 745 22.35 -16.81 4.39
C SER A 745 21.27 -17.87 4.67
N LEU A 746 19.99 -17.44 4.65
CA LEU A 746 18.84 -18.33 4.79
C LEU A 746 18.79 -19.38 3.66
N ILE A 747 18.86 -18.94 2.40
CA ILE A 747 18.88 -19.82 1.22
C ILE A 747 20.03 -20.82 1.30
N SER A 748 21.25 -20.35 1.59
CA SER A 748 22.44 -21.19 1.63
C SER A 748 22.34 -22.29 2.70
N THR A 749 21.85 -21.91 3.89
CA THR A 749 21.66 -22.86 5.00
C THR A 749 20.63 -23.92 4.64
N GLU A 750 19.50 -23.52 4.05
CA GLU A 750 18.44 -24.45 3.67
C GLU A 750 18.81 -25.33 2.47
N LYS A 751 19.54 -24.82 1.47
CA LYS A 751 20.10 -25.64 0.38
C LYS A 751 21.01 -26.72 0.93
N HIS A 752 21.87 -26.37 1.88
CA HIS A 752 22.77 -27.34 2.52
C HIS A 752 22.00 -28.40 3.29
N ARG A 753 21.01 -28.00 4.10
CA ARG A 753 20.14 -28.90 4.86
C ARG A 753 19.38 -29.87 3.96
N LEU A 754 18.81 -29.37 2.87
CA LEU A 754 17.99 -30.13 1.93
C LEU A 754 18.82 -30.86 0.86
N LYS A 755 20.15 -30.69 0.86
CA LYS A 755 21.07 -31.26 -0.13
C LYS A 755 20.72 -30.91 -1.58
N ILE A 756 20.26 -29.67 -1.80
CA ILE A 756 19.94 -29.15 -3.14
C ILE A 756 21.26 -28.87 -3.85
N SER A 757 21.58 -29.64 -4.91
CA SER A 757 22.75 -29.38 -5.75
C SER A 757 22.61 -28.06 -6.51
N HIS A 758 23.74 -27.36 -6.69
CA HIS A 758 23.81 -26.08 -7.39
C HIS A 758 23.35 -26.12 -8.84
#